data_AF-A0A1G3WMT7-F1
#
_entry.id   AF-A0A1G3WMT7-F1
#
_cell.length_a   1.000
_cell.length_b   1.000
_cell.length_c   1.000
_cell.angle_alpha   90.00
_cell.angle_beta   90.00
_cell.angle_gamma   90.00
#
_symmetry.space_group_name_H-M   'P 1'
#
loop_
_entity.id
_entity.type
_entity.pdbx_description
1 polymer ?
#
loop_
_entity_poly.entity_id
_entity_poly.type
_entity_poly.pdbx_seq_one_letter_code
_entity_poly.pdbx_strand_id
1 'polypeptide(L)'
;MPMILNIAFFGILGLGLLGGLAKGFKKSLFTLVTMAAFYALFFLTLDAVVGFLWTYENPAIGTALAQVDASLSGYTSLGEAMTPLIQFLIPDFDLSGANAELTALLLGIGQFILKIGYTIAYFTAGLIIWKIVMWIVKMIFIHNRPGASKHRLLGAVIGTANGALALFVMFIMLGGVVSIVDSVASLVPTTELASPLDRDEIYEASQSLIPLAEGDGGLEDSMAMVTDFVDAYQNNALVRFGDLISIGEGTEAAPLTLYLFDQVMSFTYDGQIVALRQELVVIGTVAGAIFDALEDAGIDISNMDNVDFALVIGAVGSVDLTMLMDSKLISTALIYVLSGEAGIEDLDTILIVPDGITWYDTLDDEGNITENGELRNLLLALNAIVDVAGAIDFNNIGFDVITALTDDTIDAIFESRILTATISDVISTQLAEAEDNPLVVPDSVFDTEGNILKTEMIALVHAIALVVETAGTDPENFDFAQVLQLEGTDVDTLLDSQILAATVGKMIADIVGEDLIVPSTVLDSTTFEVDGIAITVVTAEEIKAVFASLAVLGITDFENMAFDATILSHLEGEDPGELDNAKIETLFGSDILHATISNMIIDATAEAGSVLTVPYFDASGVAIRETLGDTVVISIDELGNVLKAIYALDIEDFANFNTLDASTIVEKMPLLLESAILHATISAQILSMAGGVITVPYVDETGINDIRVTVGVGIEETEYISMAELTAVIGALDALDLADPTDFSGTVSLSFFSDAEVRAALLESAIMQATISDQLLSLGGGVLTVPTNDVSGNAVIVTVGDVGFQTSYVMKWELDAMFIALGVLGISDIDAITGEFTLASLSDEADQDALLASASMHATISKTLLDLSDDVLIVPEYDADGLGSSNRVKIVQGATVYVRKIEIKALVNAFLTMGFADLSGFGAGIDSALFIDNAAVILESASMHATISDQLINTAGAALLIPDLDVENANDPLRVTVLSDGVEYVVKTEILNLLASLDLLGLTDFGTLSFAIGTLFTGDLDFDVLLASASLQATISDSLLPTSDTELTMVAGGTDLVVPTEFRQAITVDGAAKTQISGPELAALLDAMKILGVGAYGEAMSGDTITDLSGTDIDTMLLSGSIHVSLYNMLSGNAAITTPDLAKEVNMYGVLGLTKADELRNFIVAVNAFGGSDFSAAAFDVNGLLLLPPGDRTTVLTSMIVRDSITDDIEALDGPDPFFTLVATDYMENNVALFLTAAGVQRYLSYLDSL
;
A
#
# COMPACT_ATOMS: atom_id res chain seq x y z
N MET A 1 92.55 39.79 43.67
CA MET A 1 92.63 38.31 43.81
C MET A 1 93.62 37.61 42.86
N PRO A 2 93.63 37.84 41.53
CA PRO A 2 94.45 37.07 40.56
C PRO A 2 95.96 37.12 40.81
N MET A 3 96.47 38.26 41.29
CA MET A 3 97.90 38.43 41.61
C MET A 3 98.34 37.49 42.75
N ILE A 4 97.48 37.21 43.72
CA ILE A 4 97.81 36.37 44.90
C ILE A 4 97.98 34.92 44.48
N LEU A 5 97.04 34.38 43.69
CA LEU A 5 97.11 33.03 43.13
C LEU A 5 98.35 32.87 42.24
N ASN A 6 98.63 33.86 41.37
CA ASN A 6 99.84 33.86 40.55
C ASN A 6 101.13 33.86 41.38
N ILE A 7 101.23 34.71 42.41
CA ILE A 7 102.42 34.75 43.29
C ILE A 7 102.59 33.40 44.02
N ALA A 8 101.50 32.81 44.50
CA ALA A 8 101.54 31.52 45.18
C ALA A 8 102.01 30.39 44.24
N PHE A 9 101.39 30.28 43.06
CA PHE A 9 101.69 29.20 42.11
C PHE A 9 103.09 29.35 41.50
N PHE A 10 103.44 30.53 40.96
CA PHE A 10 104.78 30.78 40.43
C PHE A 10 105.86 30.74 41.52
N GLY A 11 105.51 31.09 42.76
CA GLY A 11 106.38 30.93 43.93
C GLY A 11 106.78 29.48 44.18
N ILE A 12 105.83 28.54 44.10
CA ILE A 12 106.09 27.09 44.25
C ILE A 12 106.99 26.58 43.11
N LEU A 13 106.74 27.00 41.86
CA LEU A 13 107.60 26.67 40.73
C LEU A 13 109.02 27.24 40.92
N GLY A 14 109.15 28.47 41.41
CA GLY A 14 110.42 29.14 41.69
C GLY A 14 111.23 28.46 42.80
N LEU A 15 110.57 28.03 43.89
CA LEU A 15 111.21 27.25 44.95
C LEU A 15 111.68 25.88 44.45
N GLY A 16 110.89 25.23 43.58
CA GLY A 16 111.28 24.01 42.88
C GLY A 16 112.55 24.22 42.05
N LEU A 17 112.59 25.30 41.26
CA LEU A 17 113.74 25.68 40.43
C LEU A 17 115.01 25.87 41.28
N LEU A 18 114.94 26.68 42.34
CA LEU A 18 116.07 26.96 43.24
C LEU A 18 116.55 25.70 43.95
N GLY A 19 115.62 24.90 44.47
CA GLY A 19 115.93 23.61 45.10
C GLY A 19 116.61 22.63 44.14
N GLY A 20 116.19 22.65 42.88
CA GLY A 20 116.79 21.86 41.81
C GLY A 20 118.21 22.29 41.44
N LEU A 21 118.44 23.60 41.37
CA LEU A 21 119.74 24.20 41.07
C LEU A 21 120.78 23.90 42.17
N ALA A 22 120.33 23.87 43.43
CA ALA A 22 121.15 23.52 44.59
C ALA A 22 121.50 22.02 44.64
N LYS A 23 120.54 21.13 44.38
CA LYS A 23 120.71 19.67 44.49
C LYS A 23 121.42 19.06 43.27
N GLY A 24 121.26 19.64 42.08
CA GLY A 24 121.81 19.17 40.80
C GLY A 24 120.99 18.06 40.13
N PHE A 25 121.17 17.86 38.82
CA PHE A 25 120.28 17.05 37.97
C PHE A 25 119.88 15.68 38.53
N LYS A 26 120.84 14.80 38.83
CA LYS A 26 120.55 13.42 39.26
C LYS A 26 119.73 13.35 40.55
N LYS A 27 120.00 14.26 41.50
CA LYS A 27 119.30 14.29 42.78
C LYS A 27 117.88 14.84 42.62
N SER A 28 117.70 15.86 41.78
CA SER A 28 116.38 16.42 41.47
C SER A 28 115.53 15.43 40.67
N LEU A 29 116.12 14.72 39.70
CA LEU A 29 115.41 13.72 38.89
C LEU A 29 114.95 12.54 39.72
N PHE A 30 115.80 12.04 40.62
CA PHE A 30 115.40 11.01 41.57
C PHE A 30 114.20 11.48 42.41
N THR A 31 114.26 12.70 42.97
CA THR A 31 113.15 13.24 43.75
C THR A 31 111.87 13.35 42.91
N LEU A 32 111.94 13.90 41.69
CA LEU A 32 110.79 13.99 40.78
C LEU A 32 110.16 12.63 40.51
N VAL A 33 110.95 11.65 40.06
CA VAL A 33 110.44 10.31 39.72
C VAL A 33 109.86 9.62 40.96
N THR A 34 110.53 9.71 42.12
CA THR A 34 110.01 9.09 43.36
C THR A 34 108.75 9.75 43.90
N MET A 35 108.60 11.06 43.73
CA MET A 35 107.39 11.77 44.16
C MET A 35 106.25 11.52 43.17
N ALA A 36 106.53 11.52 41.87
CA ALA A 36 105.55 11.14 40.85
C ALA A 36 105.05 9.70 41.07
N ALA A 37 105.96 8.78 41.37
CA ALA A 37 105.61 7.40 41.71
C ALA A 37 104.79 7.30 43.01
N PHE A 38 105.06 8.13 44.02
CA PHE A 38 104.26 8.17 45.25
C PHE A 38 102.82 8.62 44.98
N TYR A 39 102.62 9.70 44.22
CA TYR A 39 101.29 10.17 43.85
C TYR A 39 100.57 9.20 42.92
N ALA A 40 101.26 8.64 41.91
CA ALA A 40 100.67 7.65 41.01
C ALA A 40 100.28 6.36 41.75
N LEU A 41 101.13 5.87 42.66
CA LEU A 41 100.83 4.69 43.47
C LEU A 41 99.60 4.91 44.35
N PHE A 42 99.45 6.11 44.93
CA PHE A 42 98.26 6.46 45.70
C PHE A 42 96.97 6.30 44.88
N PHE A 43 96.82 7.02 43.77
CA PHE A 43 95.59 6.97 42.97
C PHE A 43 95.36 5.59 42.33
N LEU A 44 96.41 4.86 41.96
CA LEU A 44 96.29 3.49 41.41
C LEU A 44 95.88 2.45 42.46
N THR A 45 96.15 2.69 43.74
CA THR A 45 95.92 1.70 44.81
C THR A 45 94.84 2.13 45.81
N LEU A 46 94.29 3.34 45.68
CA LEU A 46 93.34 3.94 46.61
C LEU A 46 92.17 3.00 46.89
N ASP A 47 91.41 2.63 45.84
CA ASP A 47 90.21 1.82 45.98
C ASP A 47 90.52 0.40 46.48
N ALA A 48 91.62 -0.19 45.97
CA ALA A 48 92.05 -1.52 46.40
C ALA A 48 92.47 -1.57 47.88
N VAL A 49 93.16 -0.54 48.37
CA VAL A 49 93.59 -0.47 49.77
C VAL A 49 92.42 -0.14 50.70
N VAL A 50 91.52 0.74 50.29
CA VAL A 50 90.30 1.05 51.06
C VAL A 50 89.40 -0.17 51.17
N GLY A 51 89.17 -0.88 50.06
CA GLY A 51 88.43 -2.15 50.07
C GLY A 51 89.08 -3.19 50.98
N PHE A 52 90.42 -3.31 50.93
CA PHE A 52 91.14 -4.19 51.86
C PHE A 52 90.96 -3.76 53.33
N LEU A 53 91.11 -2.47 53.66
CA LEU A 53 90.96 -1.96 55.02
C LEU A 53 89.53 -2.09 55.54
N TRP A 54 88.53 -2.01 54.66
CA TRP A 54 87.12 -2.16 55.00
C TRP A 54 86.80 -3.56 55.51
N THR A 55 87.30 -4.59 54.81
CA THR A 55 87.07 -6.00 55.13
C THR A 55 88.16 -6.60 56.03
N TYR A 56 89.18 -5.83 56.41
CA TYR A 56 90.30 -6.35 57.18
C TYR A 56 89.86 -6.67 58.63
N GLU A 57 89.84 -7.96 58.94
CA GLU A 57 89.53 -8.45 60.29
C GLU A 57 90.67 -8.15 61.27
N ASN A 58 90.43 -7.25 62.21
CA ASN A 58 91.30 -6.94 63.32
C ASN A 58 90.50 -6.80 64.64
N PRO A 59 90.65 -7.74 65.59
CA PRO A 59 89.97 -7.70 66.90
C PRO A 59 90.22 -6.41 67.72
N ALA A 60 91.28 -5.66 67.41
CA ALA A 60 91.56 -4.38 68.04
C ALA A 60 90.53 -3.29 67.65
N ILE A 61 89.85 -3.42 66.51
CA ILE A 61 88.82 -2.48 66.06
C ILE A 61 87.62 -2.50 67.01
N GLY A 62 87.04 -3.68 67.29
CA GLY A 62 85.96 -3.81 68.27
C GLY A 62 86.37 -3.31 69.66
N THR A 63 87.62 -3.54 70.07
CA THR A 63 88.13 -3.02 71.35
C THR A 63 88.24 -1.49 71.37
N ALA A 64 88.58 -0.85 70.25
CA ALA A 64 88.65 0.59 70.13
C ALA A 64 87.25 1.22 70.06
N LEU A 65 86.32 0.61 69.33
CA LEU A 65 84.93 1.06 69.22
C LEU A 65 84.12 0.80 70.49
N ALA A 66 84.49 -0.20 71.30
CA ALA A 66 83.92 -0.44 72.63
C ALA A 66 84.04 0.77 73.58
N GLN A 67 85.00 1.67 73.33
CA GLN A 67 85.14 2.92 74.09
C GLN A 67 84.13 3.99 73.68
N VAL A 68 83.59 3.89 72.48
CA VAL A 68 82.51 4.76 71.97
C VAL A 68 81.16 4.18 72.40
N ASP A 69 80.92 2.90 72.15
CA ASP A 69 79.75 2.16 72.65
C ASP A 69 80.10 0.70 72.94
N ALA A 70 79.68 0.19 74.11
CA ALA A 70 80.03 -1.16 74.57
C ALA A 70 79.46 -2.29 73.68
N SER A 71 78.35 -2.03 72.98
CA SER A 71 77.72 -2.98 72.04
C SER A 71 78.58 -3.23 70.79
N LEU A 72 79.54 -2.35 70.49
CA LEU A 72 80.43 -2.48 69.34
C LEU A 72 81.67 -3.36 69.60
N SER A 73 81.81 -3.90 70.81
CA SER A 73 82.98 -4.69 71.22
C SER A 73 83.14 -6.02 70.47
N GLY A 74 82.06 -6.55 69.88
CA GLY A 74 82.04 -7.84 69.19
C GLY A 74 82.49 -7.81 67.73
N TYR A 75 82.62 -6.64 67.11
CA TYR A 75 82.89 -6.53 65.67
C TYR A 75 84.40 -6.56 65.37
N THR A 76 84.78 -7.26 64.30
CA THR A 76 86.20 -7.48 63.97
C THR A 76 86.66 -6.75 62.72
N SER A 77 85.77 -6.30 61.84
CA SER A 77 86.11 -5.45 60.70
C SER A 77 85.40 -4.10 60.78
N LEU A 78 85.88 -3.11 60.02
CA LEU A 78 85.20 -1.81 59.90
C LEU A 78 83.86 -1.95 59.16
N GLY A 79 83.79 -2.84 58.17
CA GLY A 79 82.55 -3.10 57.44
C GLY A 79 81.43 -3.67 58.30
N GLU A 80 81.75 -4.65 59.17
CA GLU A 80 80.77 -5.23 60.10
C GLU A 80 80.32 -4.25 61.19
N ALA A 81 81.23 -3.37 61.63
CA ALA A 81 80.95 -2.43 62.71
C ALA A 81 80.17 -1.20 62.25
N MET A 82 80.05 -0.94 60.94
CA MET A 82 79.54 0.34 60.43
C MET A 82 78.05 0.55 60.71
N THR A 83 77.19 -0.40 60.38
CA THR A 83 75.73 -0.29 60.61
C THR A 83 75.37 0.01 62.08
N PRO A 84 75.87 -0.77 63.07
CA PRO A 84 75.60 -0.45 64.47
C PRO A 84 76.28 0.84 64.96
N LEU A 85 77.40 1.25 64.34
CA LEU A 85 78.05 2.53 64.64
C LEU A 85 77.20 3.72 64.17
N ILE A 86 76.54 3.61 63.02
CA ILE A 86 75.64 4.65 62.50
C ILE A 86 74.39 4.76 63.37
N GLN A 87 73.78 3.63 63.76
CA GLN A 87 72.66 3.59 64.71
C GLN A 87 72.98 4.33 66.02
N PHE A 88 74.22 4.24 66.50
CA PHE A 88 74.66 4.95 67.68
C PHE A 88 74.85 6.46 67.43
N LEU A 89 75.41 6.83 66.28
CA LEU A 89 75.64 8.23 65.90
C LEU A 89 74.33 9.00 65.67
N ILE A 90 73.29 8.31 65.21
CA ILE A 90 71.97 8.88 64.94
C ILE A 90 70.93 7.98 65.63
N PRO A 91 70.71 8.15 66.95
CA PRO A 91 69.89 7.25 67.76
C PRO A 91 68.43 7.13 67.31
N ASP A 92 67.91 8.19 66.70
CA ASP A 92 66.51 8.31 66.26
C ASP A 92 66.26 7.67 64.88
N PHE A 93 67.30 7.14 64.22
CA PHE A 93 67.20 6.49 62.92
C PHE A 93 67.29 4.97 63.09
N ASP A 94 66.18 4.25 63.05
CA ASP A 94 66.15 2.80 63.27
C ASP A 94 66.57 2.02 62.00
N LEU A 95 67.77 1.45 62.03
CA LEU A 95 68.35 0.65 60.95
C LEU A 95 67.95 -0.83 61.01
N SER A 96 67.24 -1.27 62.05
CA SER A 96 66.89 -2.70 62.21
C SER A 96 65.78 -3.16 61.25
N GLY A 97 65.04 -2.21 60.67
CA GLY A 97 64.10 -2.41 59.56
C GLY A 97 64.49 -1.65 58.28
N ALA A 98 65.70 -1.11 58.20
CA ALA A 98 66.17 -0.43 56.99
C ALA A 98 66.29 -1.43 55.85
N ASN A 99 65.82 -1.05 54.66
CA ASN A 99 65.91 -1.87 53.48
C ASN A 99 67.37 -2.10 53.03
N ALA A 100 67.55 -3.07 52.13
CA ALA A 100 68.86 -3.44 51.62
C ALA A 100 69.58 -2.26 50.95
N GLU A 101 68.84 -1.40 50.25
CA GLU A 101 69.37 -0.26 49.50
C GLU A 101 69.87 0.88 50.41
N LEU A 102 69.08 1.32 51.39
CA LEU A 102 69.53 2.30 52.38
C LEU A 102 70.74 1.79 53.15
N THR A 103 70.78 0.48 53.43
CA THR A 103 71.95 -0.16 54.04
C THR A 103 73.17 -0.12 53.11
N ALA A 104 72.99 -0.39 51.81
CA ALA A 104 74.06 -0.30 50.81
C ALA A 104 74.59 1.14 50.66
N LEU A 105 73.72 2.15 50.68
CA LEU A 105 74.09 3.57 50.66
C LEU A 105 74.94 3.94 51.88
N LEU A 106 74.50 3.54 53.07
CA LEU A 106 75.21 3.81 54.32
C LEU A 106 76.58 3.12 54.39
N LEU A 107 76.68 1.89 53.87
CA LEU A 107 77.95 1.18 53.74
C LEU A 107 78.88 1.87 52.74
N GLY A 108 78.34 2.37 51.62
CA GLY A 108 79.07 3.18 50.64
C GLY A 108 79.63 4.47 51.26
N ILE A 109 78.82 5.21 52.02
CA ILE A 109 79.25 6.39 52.77
C ILE A 109 80.29 6.02 53.84
N GLY A 110 80.16 4.87 54.49
CA GLY A 110 81.16 4.38 55.44
C GLY A 110 82.53 4.11 54.78
N GLN A 111 82.54 3.49 53.60
CA GLN A 111 83.75 3.30 52.79
C GLN A 111 84.34 4.63 52.34
N PHE A 112 83.50 5.61 52.02
CA PHE A 112 83.92 6.96 51.68
C PHE A 112 84.70 7.63 52.82
N ILE A 113 84.17 7.59 54.04
CA ILE A 113 84.83 8.15 55.24
C ILE A 113 86.21 7.49 55.44
N LEU A 114 86.29 6.17 55.25
CA LEU A 114 87.56 5.44 55.32
C LEU A 114 88.53 5.86 54.20
N LYS A 115 88.04 6.09 52.98
CA LYS A 115 88.82 6.58 51.84
C LYS A 115 89.44 7.95 52.14
N ILE A 116 88.69 8.88 52.71
CA ILE A 116 89.21 10.17 53.17
C ILE A 116 90.28 9.97 54.26
N GLY A 117 89.97 9.16 55.28
CA GLY A 117 90.89 8.86 56.38
C GLY A 117 92.23 8.28 55.91
N TYR A 118 92.18 7.32 54.98
CA TYR A 118 93.36 6.73 54.36
C TYR A 118 94.14 7.77 53.55
N THR A 119 93.46 8.62 52.78
CA THR A 119 94.09 9.70 52.01
C THR A 119 94.90 10.63 52.92
N ILE A 120 94.31 11.08 54.04
CA ILE A 120 94.99 11.91 55.03
C ILE A 120 96.19 11.17 55.63
N ALA A 121 96.02 9.91 56.04
CA ALA A 121 97.09 9.11 56.64
C ALA A 121 98.25 8.85 55.65
N TYR A 122 97.95 8.60 54.37
CA TYR A 122 98.93 8.36 53.32
C TYR A 122 99.78 9.61 53.07
N PHE A 123 99.16 10.78 52.93
CA PHE A 123 99.88 12.03 52.67
C PHE A 123 100.60 12.63 53.88
N THR A 124 100.23 12.23 55.11
CA THR A 124 100.90 12.67 56.34
C THR A 124 101.97 11.67 56.80
N ALA A 125 101.54 10.53 57.32
CA ALA A 125 102.43 9.50 57.87
C ALA A 125 103.13 8.70 56.75
N GLY A 126 102.39 8.29 55.72
CA GLY A 126 102.92 7.55 54.57
C GLY A 126 104.01 8.33 53.84
N LEU A 127 103.83 9.64 53.64
CA LEU A 127 104.82 10.51 53.01
C LEU A 127 106.12 10.59 53.81
N ILE A 128 106.04 10.62 55.15
CA ILE A 128 107.24 10.62 56.02
C ILE A 128 107.99 9.30 55.87
N ILE A 129 107.28 8.18 55.95
CA ILE A 129 107.84 6.83 55.79
C ILE A 129 108.47 6.69 54.40
N TRP A 130 107.76 7.09 53.35
CA TRP A 130 108.24 7.07 51.97
C TRP A 130 109.52 7.88 51.81
N LYS A 131 109.58 9.09 52.37
CA LYS A 131 110.79 9.93 52.35
C LYS A 131 111.97 9.26 53.05
N ILE A 132 111.74 8.54 54.15
CA ILE A 132 112.79 7.79 54.87
C ILE A 132 113.27 6.61 54.03
N VAL A 133 112.35 5.79 53.49
CA VAL A 133 112.69 4.63 52.65
C VAL A 133 113.45 5.07 51.40
N MET A 134 112.95 6.08 50.69
CA MET A 134 113.61 6.59 49.49
C MET A 134 114.94 7.27 49.81
N TRP A 135 115.10 7.84 51.00
CA TRP A 135 116.40 8.33 51.46
C TRP A 135 117.43 7.20 51.63
N ILE A 136 117.02 6.04 52.16
CA ILE A 136 117.85 4.84 52.26
C ILE A 136 118.19 4.31 50.86
N VAL A 137 117.20 4.15 49.99
CA VAL A 137 117.39 3.68 48.59
C VAL A 137 118.34 4.60 47.83
N LYS A 138 118.16 5.92 47.98
CA LYS A 138 119.05 6.91 47.39
C LYS A 138 120.49 6.76 47.83
N MET A 139 120.72 6.43 49.11
CA MET A 139 122.07 6.25 49.67
C MET A 139 122.78 5.03 49.08
N ILE A 140 122.01 3.97 48.77
CA ILE A 140 122.53 2.72 48.19
C ILE A 140 122.82 2.87 46.69
N PHE A 141 121.94 3.51 45.92
CA PHE A 141 122.04 3.50 44.46
C PHE A 141 122.75 4.74 43.86
N ILE A 142 122.80 5.87 44.57
CA ILE A 142 123.39 7.11 44.06
C ILE A 142 124.71 7.42 44.77
N HIS A 143 125.81 6.85 44.26
CA HIS A 143 127.16 7.13 44.74
C HIS A 143 127.80 8.31 43.99
N ASN A 144 128.38 9.27 44.72
CA ASN A 144 129.12 10.39 44.12
C ASN A 144 130.57 9.99 43.84
N ARG A 145 130.99 10.01 42.57
CA ARG A 145 132.43 10.07 42.25
C ARG A 145 132.92 11.50 42.44
N PRO A 146 133.96 11.76 43.25
CA PRO A 146 134.49 13.12 43.42
C PRO A 146 135.03 13.65 42.08
N GLY A 147 134.47 14.77 41.60
CA GLY A 147 134.88 15.47 40.38
C GLY A 147 133.84 15.56 39.24
N ALA A 148 132.71 14.84 39.29
CA ALA A 148 131.71 14.86 38.21
C ALA A 148 130.84 16.15 38.19
N SER A 149 130.56 16.68 37.00
CA SER A 149 129.72 17.88 36.81
C SER A 149 128.30 17.66 37.34
N LYS A 150 127.83 18.59 38.20
CA LYS A 150 126.50 18.50 38.83
C LYS A 150 125.34 18.99 37.94
N HIS A 151 125.62 19.41 36.71
CA HIS A 151 124.68 19.96 35.71
C HIS A 151 123.54 20.77 36.35
N ARG A 152 123.90 21.88 37.00
CA ARG A 152 122.99 22.66 37.86
C ARG A 152 121.79 23.26 37.10
N LEU A 153 121.98 23.66 35.84
CA LEU A 153 120.90 24.20 35.02
C LEU A 153 119.84 23.13 34.69
N LEU A 154 120.28 21.93 34.27
CA LEU A 154 119.37 20.78 34.09
C LEU A 154 118.72 20.37 35.43
N GLY A 155 119.44 20.50 36.54
CA GLY A 155 118.87 20.32 37.88
C GLY A 155 117.77 21.33 38.21
N ALA A 156 117.87 22.56 37.73
CA ALA A 156 116.86 23.60 37.89
C ALA A 156 115.58 23.25 37.11
N VAL A 157 115.70 22.85 35.84
CA VAL A 157 114.55 22.42 35.00
C VAL A 157 113.77 21.27 35.66
N ILE A 158 114.48 20.24 36.11
CA ILE A 158 113.86 19.10 36.80
C ILE A 158 113.29 19.49 38.18
N GLY A 159 113.92 20.46 38.84
CA GLY A 159 113.38 21.03 40.08
C GLY A 159 112.07 21.78 39.85
N THR A 160 111.97 22.56 38.78
CA THR A 160 110.73 23.22 38.35
C THR A 160 109.65 22.20 38.02
N ALA A 161 109.98 21.12 37.29
CA ALA A 161 109.03 20.03 37.02
C ALA A 161 108.51 19.37 38.30
N ASN A 162 109.35 19.24 39.34
CA ASN A 162 108.91 18.74 40.64
C ASN A 162 108.03 19.76 41.40
N GLY A 163 108.24 21.05 41.18
CA GLY A 163 107.33 22.10 41.63
C GLY A 163 105.98 22.05 40.91
N ALA A 164 105.98 21.78 39.61
CA ALA A 164 104.77 21.62 38.81
C ALA A 164 103.94 20.40 39.24
N LEU A 165 104.60 19.28 39.54
CA LEU A 165 103.93 18.10 40.12
C LEU A 165 103.26 18.41 41.48
N ALA A 166 103.91 19.21 42.33
CA ALA A 166 103.33 19.61 43.60
C ALA A 166 102.13 20.56 43.42
N LEU A 167 102.19 21.46 42.43
CA LEU A 167 101.04 22.29 42.05
C LEU A 167 99.89 21.48 41.47
N PHE A 168 100.18 20.47 40.65
CA PHE A 168 99.17 19.58 40.09
C PHE A 168 98.35 18.90 41.19
N VAL A 169 99.01 18.37 42.22
CA VAL A 169 98.32 17.77 43.38
C VAL A 169 97.52 18.81 44.17
N MET A 170 98.00 20.05 44.26
CA MET A 170 97.24 21.15 44.86
C MET A 170 95.99 21.49 44.02
N PHE A 171 96.07 21.43 42.69
CA PHE A 171 94.95 21.70 41.80
C PHE A 171 93.86 20.62 41.85
N ILE A 172 94.20 19.35 42.10
CA ILE A 172 93.19 18.30 42.32
C ILE A 172 92.24 18.70 43.46
N MET A 173 92.80 19.07 44.62
CA MET A 173 91.98 19.45 45.78
C MET A 173 91.27 20.80 45.60
N LEU A 174 91.97 21.81 45.06
CA LEU A 174 91.39 23.15 44.91
C LEU A 174 90.33 23.20 43.80
N GLY A 175 90.55 22.50 42.68
CA GLY A 175 89.63 22.47 41.55
C GLY A 175 88.32 21.75 41.86
N GLY A 176 88.39 20.63 42.57
CA GLY A 176 87.18 19.93 43.01
C GLY A 176 86.34 20.73 44.01
N VAL A 177 86.98 21.39 44.98
CA VAL A 177 86.27 22.28 45.93
C VAL A 177 85.65 23.47 45.19
N VAL A 178 86.37 24.08 44.24
CA VAL A 178 85.84 25.19 43.43
C VAL A 178 84.63 24.77 42.61
N SER A 179 84.63 23.58 42.00
CA SER A 179 83.48 23.06 41.23
C SER A 179 82.24 22.84 42.09
N ILE A 180 82.40 22.31 43.31
CA ILE A 180 81.26 22.15 44.25
C ILE A 180 80.71 23.51 44.67
N VAL A 181 81.61 24.46 44.97
CA VAL A 181 81.22 25.81 45.38
C VAL A 181 80.48 26.54 44.25
N ASP A 182 80.85 26.33 43.00
CA ASP A 182 80.19 26.89 41.80
C ASP A 182 78.74 26.37 41.66
N SER A 183 78.54 25.05 41.78
CA SER A 183 77.21 24.44 41.72
C SER A 183 76.29 24.82 42.88
N VAL A 184 76.85 25.14 44.05
CA VAL A 184 76.07 25.68 45.18
C VAL A 184 75.81 27.17 45.00
N ALA A 185 76.75 27.92 44.42
CA ALA A 185 76.58 29.34 44.14
C ALA A 185 75.53 29.60 43.05
N SER A 186 75.36 28.69 42.07
CA SER A 186 74.30 28.78 41.05
C SER A 186 72.88 28.66 41.62
N LEU A 187 72.72 28.21 42.86
CA LEU A 187 71.42 28.17 43.57
C LEU A 187 71.04 29.52 44.18
N VAL A 188 71.94 30.50 44.17
CA VAL A 188 71.72 31.84 44.71
C VAL A 188 71.42 32.80 43.54
N PRO A 189 70.25 33.45 43.50
CA PRO A 189 69.91 34.37 42.43
C PRO A 189 70.89 35.56 42.40
N THR A 190 71.57 35.80 41.29
CA THR A 190 72.53 36.90 41.16
C THR A 190 71.82 38.22 40.87
N THR A 191 71.72 39.10 41.87
CA THR A 191 71.42 40.52 41.68
C THR A 191 72.71 41.30 41.37
N GLU A 192 72.73 42.04 40.26
CA GLU A 192 73.91 42.72 39.68
C GLU A 192 74.73 43.58 40.68
N LEU A 193 76.06 43.46 40.67
CA LEU A 193 76.96 44.47 41.26
C LEU A 193 78.13 44.84 40.33
N ALA A 194 78.04 46.05 39.78
CA ALA A 194 79.13 46.75 39.10
C ALA A 194 79.82 47.76 40.05
N SER A 195 81.14 47.64 40.25
CA SER A 195 81.99 48.77 40.65
C SER A 195 83.48 48.48 40.42
N PRO A 196 84.20 49.25 39.59
CA PRO A 196 85.63 49.08 39.36
C PRO A 196 86.46 49.88 40.37
N LEU A 197 87.28 49.22 41.19
CA LEU A 197 88.31 49.92 41.97
C LEU A 197 89.60 50.03 41.16
N ASP A 198 89.78 51.23 40.60
CA ASP A 198 91.01 51.75 40.00
C ASP A 198 92.07 52.01 41.10
N ARG A 199 93.31 51.55 40.88
CA ARG A 199 94.47 51.86 41.74
C ARG A 199 95.71 52.09 40.89
N ASP A 200 95.77 53.29 40.32
CA ASP A 200 97.02 54.01 40.14
C ASP A 200 97.62 54.42 41.52
N GLU A 201 98.95 54.46 41.55
CA GLU A 201 99.85 55.01 42.58
C GLU A 201 100.42 54.12 43.71
N ILE A 202 101.69 53.77 43.46
CA ILE A 202 102.89 53.96 44.30
C ILE A 202 103.15 53.00 45.48
N TYR A 203 104.34 52.43 45.35
CA TYR A 203 105.14 51.61 46.25
C TYR A 203 105.46 52.35 47.58
N GLU A 204 104.97 51.86 48.72
CA GLU A 204 105.60 52.09 50.03
C GLU A 204 105.68 50.79 50.84
N ALA A 205 106.92 50.41 51.15
CA ALA A 205 107.26 49.19 51.87
C ALA A 205 107.13 49.38 53.38
N SER A 206 105.90 49.38 53.93
CA SER A 206 105.66 49.12 55.37
C SER A 206 104.17 48.99 55.77
N GLN A 207 103.37 48.13 55.13
CA GLN A 207 102.09 47.71 55.73
C GLN A 207 101.93 46.19 55.77
N SER A 208 101.33 45.71 56.86
CA SER A 208 101.13 44.31 57.20
C SER A 208 100.25 43.58 56.20
N LEU A 209 100.58 42.30 55.96
CA LEU A 209 99.98 41.39 54.97
C LEU A 209 98.52 40.95 55.23
N ILE A 210 97.76 41.68 56.03
CA ILE A 210 96.32 41.42 56.25
C ILE A 210 95.63 42.77 56.44
N PRO A 211 94.82 43.25 55.47
CA PRO A 211 93.80 44.24 55.79
C PRO A 211 92.68 43.52 56.53
N LEU A 212 92.58 43.74 57.84
CA LEU A 212 91.31 43.55 58.54
C LEU A 212 90.37 44.64 58.02
N ALA A 213 89.43 44.25 57.16
CA ALA A 213 88.31 45.11 56.80
C ALA A 213 87.28 45.01 57.93
N GLU A 214 87.13 46.10 58.68
CA GLU A 214 85.91 46.41 59.43
C GLU A 214 84.84 46.82 58.41
N GLY A 215 83.76 46.05 58.30
CA GLY A 215 82.57 46.35 57.51
C GLY A 215 81.59 45.18 57.54
N ASP A 216 80.33 45.44 57.91
CA ASP A 216 79.21 44.50 57.93
C ASP A 216 78.86 44.07 56.50
N GLY A 217 79.47 42.98 56.02
CA GLY A 217 79.23 42.42 54.69
C GLY A 217 78.19 41.32 54.77
N GLY A 218 77.07 41.50 54.06
CA GLY A 218 75.98 40.52 54.01
C GLY A 218 76.38 39.22 53.32
N LEU A 219 75.46 38.25 53.31
CA LEU A 219 75.63 36.98 52.59
C LEU A 219 75.98 37.24 51.11
N GLU A 220 75.38 38.27 50.51
CA GLU A 220 75.57 38.70 49.12
C GLU A 220 77.01 39.17 48.82
N ASP A 221 77.61 39.99 49.69
CA ASP A 221 79.01 40.44 49.56
C ASP A 221 80.00 39.28 49.73
N SER A 222 79.66 38.34 50.63
CA SER A 222 80.44 37.12 50.84
C SER A 222 80.36 36.20 49.63
N MET A 223 79.18 36.11 48.99
CA MET A 223 78.99 35.32 47.78
C MET A 223 79.66 35.94 46.56
N ALA A 224 79.61 37.27 46.39
CA ALA A 224 80.34 37.97 45.34
C ALA A 224 81.86 37.72 45.44
N MET A 225 82.42 37.71 46.66
CA MET A 225 83.83 37.38 46.88
C MET A 225 84.17 35.91 46.51
N VAL A 226 83.23 34.99 46.72
CA VAL A 226 83.37 33.57 46.36
C VAL A 226 83.30 33.39 44.86
N THR A 227 82.34 34.02 44.16
CA THR A 227 82.23 33.99 42.69
C THR A 227 83.48 34.60 42.03
N ASP A 228 83.94 35.76 42.52
CA ASP A 228 85.20 36.38 42.06
C ASP A 228 86.43 35.45 42.27
N PHE A 229 86.43 34.64 43.33
CA PHE A 229 87.48 33.66 43.59
C PHE A 229 87.42 32.49 42.59
N VAL A 230 86.23 31.94 42.37
CA VAL A 230 85.95 30.85 41.42
C VAL A 230 86.40 31.28 40.02
N ASP A 231 85.96 32.45 39.56
CA ASP A 231 86.34 33.04 38.27
C ASP A 231 87.85 33.28 38.14
N ALA A 232 88.47 33.84 39.18
CA ALA A 232 89.92 34.11 39.17
C ALA A 232 90.76 32.81 39.18
N TYR A 233 90.22 31.72 39.74
CA TYR A 233 90.86 30.41 39.74
C TYR A 233 90.74 29.73 38.38
N GLN A 234 89.51 29.60 37.85
CA GLN A 234 89.23 28.96 36.57
C GLN A 234 89.98 29.67 35.42
N ASN A 235 90.10 31.00 35.47
CA ASN A 235 90.81 31.77 34.44
C ASN A 235 92.34 31.81 34.61
N ASN A 236 92.91 31.15 35.63
CA ASN A 236 94.36 31.17 35.85
C ASN A 236 95.11 30.39 34.76
N ALA A 237 96.18 30.98 34.21
CA ALA A 237 96.93 30.38 33.10
C ALA A 237 97.54 29.00 33.42
N LEU A 238 97.89 28.72 34.68
CA LEU A 238 98.43 27.41 35.09
C LEU A 238 97.33 26.37 35.34
N VAL A 239 96.15 26.80 35.76
CA VAL A 239 94.96 25.95 35.97
C VAL A 239 94.42 25.49 34.62
N ARG A 240 94.16 26.44 33.70
CA ARG A 240 93.75 26.15 32.32
C ARG A 240 94.72 25.26 31.56
N PHE A 241 96.02 25.37 31.83
CA PHE A 241 97.03 24.49 31.21
C PHE A 241 96.96 23.06 31.76
N GLY A 242 96.56 22.89 33.03
CA GLY A 242 96.27 21.59 33.63
C GLY A 242 95.00 20.96 33.07
N ASP A 243 93.98 21.77 32.77
CA ASP A 243 92.68 21.31 32.25
C ASP A 243 92.72 20.86 30.78
N LEU A 244 93.80 21.17 30.04
CA LEU A 244 94.04 20.66 28.68
C LEU A 244 94.23 19.13 28.62
N ILE A 245 94.48 18.49 29.77
CA ILE A 245 94.59 17.04 29.88
C ILE A 245 93.27 16.56 30.47
N SER A 246 92.34 16.11 29.63
CA SER A 246 91.09 15.47 30.05
C SER A 246 91.17 13.95 29.93
N ILE A 247 90.33 13.26 30.69
CA ILE A 247 90.08 11.83 30.61
C ILE A 247 88.57 11.64 30.45
N GLY A 248 88.18 10.79 29.49
CA GLY A 248 86.79 10.56 29.08
C GLY A 248 86.62 10.78 27.57
N GLU A 249 85.54 10.24 27.00
CA GLU A 249 85.17 10.44 25.59
C GLU A 249 83.78 11.09 25.51
N GLY A 250 83.52 11.89 24.48
CA GLY A 250 82.21 12.54 24.29
C GLY A 250 81.86 13.63 25.32
N THR A 251 80.59 13.72 25.66
CA THR A 251 80.00 14.68 26.63
C THR A 251 80.47 14.47 28.07
N GLU A 252 81.11 13.34 28.38
CA GLU A 252 81.63 13.01 29.71
C GLU A 252 83.13 13.34 29.91
N ALA A 253 83.77 14.03 28.95
CA ALA A 253 85.19 14.35 29.04
C ALA A 253 85.52 15.34 30.18
N ALA A 254 85.97 14.82 31.33
CA ALA A 254 86.35 15.62 32.49
C ALA A 254 87.85 15.96 32.50
N PRO A 255 88.26 17.18 32.92
CA PRO A 255 89.66 17.48 33.22
C PRO A 255 90.27 16.46 34.19
N LEU A 256 91.51 16.02 33.94
CA LEU A 256 92.20 14.99 34.74
C LEU A 256 92.26 15.36 36.23
N THR A 257 92.38 16.64 36.55
CA THR A 257 92.37 17.18 37.91
C THR A 257 91.05 16.92 38.64
N LEU A 258 89.91 17.08 37.94
CA LEU A 258 88.57 16.82 38.45
C LEU A 258 88.28 15.32 38.50
N TYR A 259 88.69 14.56 37.48
CA TYR A 259 88.57 13.09 37.49
C TYR A 259 89.30 12.46 38.69
N LEU A 260 90.54 12.88 38.96
CA LEU A 260 91.31 12.39 40.11
C LEU A 260 90.73 12.87 41.45
N PHE A 261 90.06 14.03 41.46
CA PHE A 261 89.32 14.50 42.63
C PHE A 261 88.08 13.63 42.87
N ASP A 262 87.30 13.34 41.84
CA ASP A 262 86.11 12.48 41.91
C ASP A 262 86.48 11.06 42.31
N GLN A 263 87.64 10.54 41.87
CA GLN A 263 88.13 9.24 42.33
C GLN A 263 88.33 9.19 43.86
N VAL A 264 88.75 10.30 44.47
CA VAL A 264 88.89 10.43 45.93
C VAL A 264 87.54 10.73 46.59
N MET A 265 86.72 11.55 45.93
CA MET A 265 85.42 12.06 46.38
C MET A 265 84.23 11.22 45.87
N SER A 266 84.43 9.90 45.77
CA SER A 266 83.41 8.94 45.32
C SER A 266 83.34 7.70 46.20
N PHE A 267 82.17 7.07 46.15
CA PHE A 267 81.87 5.79 46.77
C PHE A 267 81.05 4.91 45.84
N THR A 268 80.97 3.63 46.16
CA THR A 268 80.16 2.68 45.40
C THR A 268 78.81 2.52 46.09
N TYR A 269 77.75 2.62 45.30
CA TYR A 269 76.37 2.35 45.70
C TYR A 269 75.74 1.44 44.65
N ASP A 270 75.24 0.28 45.09
CA ASP A 270 74.67 -0.76 44.23
C ASP A 270 75.41 -1.01 42.89
N GLY A 271 76.72 -1.24 42.97
CA GLY A 271 77.56 -1.49 41.79
C GLY A 271 77.90 -0.26 40.94
N GLN A 272 77.24 0.88 41.16
CA GLN A 272 77.52 2.16 40.50
C GLN A 272 78.53 3.00 41.30
N ILE A 273 79.40 3.72 40.60
CA ILE A 273 80.31 4.70 41.21
C ILE A 273 79.58 6.04 41.31
N VAL A 274 79.33 6.47 42.55
CA VAL A 274 78.69 7.75 42.87
C VAL A 274 79.77 8.77 43.20
N ALA A 275 79.95 9.76 42.33
CA ALA A 275 80.85 10.88 42.57
C ALA A 275 80.06 12.04 43.20
N LEU A 276 80.36 12.38 44.47
CA LEU A 276 79.60 13.37 45.22
C LEU A 276 79.52 14.74 44.53
N ARG A 277 80.57 15.14 43.82
CA ARG A 277 80.57 16.38 43.03
C ARG A 277 79.53 16.35 41.92
N GLN A 278 79.43 15.25 41.16
CA GLN A 278 78.49 15.13 40.04
C GLN A 278 77.04 15.08 40.53
N GLU A 279 76.76 14.31 41.59
CA GLU A 279 75.42 14.27 42.18
C GLU A 279 74.96 15.65 42.67
N LEU A 280 75.85 16.42 43.31
CA LEU A 280 75.53 17.79 43.76
C LEU A 280 75.30 18.76 42.59
N VAL A 281 75.93 18.54 41.43
CA VAL A 281 75.68 19.33 40.21
C VAL A 281 74.30 19.04 39.65
N VAL A 282 73.91 17.77 39.56
CA VAL A 282 72.58 17.36 39.06
C VAL A 282 71.49 17.86 39.98
N ILE A 283 71.63 17.67 41.30
CA ILE A 283 70.69 18.21 42.30
C ILE A 283 70.55 19.72 42.15
N GLY A 284 71.65 20.44 41.92
CA GLY A 284 71.62 21.89 41.71
C GLY A 284 70.86 22.29 40.44
N THR A 285 70.97 21.50 39.38
CA THR A 285 70.29 21.73 38.10
C THR A 285 68.79 21.47 38.20
N VAL A 286 68.40 20.34 38.81
CA VAL A 286 66.99 19.98 39.05
C VAL A 286 66.31 21.01 39.97
N ALA A 287 66.96 21.40 41.07
CA ALA A 287 66.43 22.41 41.98
C ALA A 287 66.28 23.78 41.29
N GLY A 288 67.22 24.15 40.41
CA GLY A 288 67.12 25.35 39.59
C GLY A 288 65.90 25.33 38.67
N ALA A 289 65.69 24.24 37.93
CA ALA A 289 64.53 24.10 37.04
C ALA A 289 63.19 24.14 37.81
N ILE A 290 63.13 23.55 39.01
CA ILE A 290 61.96 23.65 39.88
C ILE A 290 61.73 25.10 40.33
N PHE A 291 62.79 25.82 40.71
CA PHE A 291 62.64 27.22 41.11
C PHE A 291 62.20 28.13 39.96
N ASP A 292 62.73 27.92 38.75
CA ASP A 292 62.31 28.64 37.56
C ASP A 292 60.81 28.37 37.25
N ALA A 293 60.36 27.11 37.33
CA ALA A 293 58.95 26.75 37.13
C ALA A 293 58.01 27.36 38.18
N LEU A 294 58.46 27.43 39.44
CA LEU A 294 57.71 28.08 40.51
C LEU A 294 57.66 29.61 40.33
N GLU A 295 58.77 30.23 39.90
CA GLU A 295 58.83 31.68 39.60
C GLU A 295 57.93 32.04 38.40
N ASP A 296 57.95 31.24 37.33
CA ASP A 296 57.09 31.40 36.15
C ASP A 296 55.59 31.24 36.49
N ALA A 297 55.26 30.35 37.45
CA ALA A 297 53.92 30.22 38.01
C ALA A 297 53.55 31.35 38.99
N GLY A 298 54.45 32.31 39.25
CA GLY A 298 54.24 33.46 40.13
C GLY A 298 54.29 33.12 41.63
N ILE A 299 54.89 31.99 41.99
CA ILE A 299 54.99 31.50 43.38
C ILE A 299 56.27 32.02 44.01
N ASP A 300 56.15 32.89 45.02
CA ASP A 300 57.29 33.42 45.76
C ASP A 300 57.80 32.41 46.79
N ILE A 301 58.94 31.79 46.48
CA ILE A 301 59.63 30.79 47.32
C ILE A 301 60.04 31.37 48.69
N SER A 302 60.18 32.69 48.81
CA SER A 302 60.52 33.34 50.09
C SER A 302 59.34 33.41 51.07
N ASN A 303 58.11 33.07 50.64
CA ASN A 303 56.89 33.11 51.44
C ASN A 303 55.93 31.94 51.14
N MET A 304 56.25 30.76 51.69
CA MET A 304 55.51 29.52 51.44
C MET A 304 54.33 29.24 52.39
N ASP A 305 54.01 30.16 53.31
CA ASP A 305 53.10 29.86 54.44
C ASP A 305 51.60 29.70 54.05
N ASN A 306 51.19 29.94 52.79
CA ASN A 306 49.79 29.78 52.32
C ASN A 306 49.65 29.51 50.79
N VAL A 307 50.57 28.77 50.18
CA VAL A 307 50.46 28.42 48.75
C VAL A 307 49.57 27.19 48.59
N ASP A 308 48.65 27.20 47.62
CA ASP A 308 47.85 26.02 47.27
C ASP A 308 48.78 24.91 46.78
N PHE A 309 48.77 23.77 47.46
CA PHE A 309 49.61 22.65 47.11
C PHE A 309 49.29 22.10 45.71
N ALA A 310 48.04 22.23 45.24
CA ALA A 310 47.67 21.89 43.88
C ALA A 310 48.29 22.85 42.84
N LEU A 311 48.42 24.14 43.18
CA LEU A 311 49.10 25.12 42.33
C LEU A 311 50.62 24.85 42.28
N VAL A 312 51.21 24.42 43.40
CA VAL A 312 52.63 24.01 43.46
C VAL A 312 52.87 22.75 42.62
N ILE A 313 52.00 21.74 42.74
CA ILE A 313 52.10 20.51 41.95
C ILE A 313 51.92 20.81 40.46
N GLY A 314 50.93 21.63 40.09
CA GLY A 314 50.69 22.03 38.70
C GLY A 314 51.88 22.80 38.09
N ALA A 315 52.51 23.69 38.86
CA ALA A 315 53.72 24.40 38.42
C ALA A 315 54.90 23.43 38.22
N VAL A 316 55.12 22.51 39.17
CA VAL A 316 56.18 21.50 39.09
C VAL A 316 55.91 20.46 37.99
N GLY A 317 54.65 20.23 37.62
CA GLY A 317 54.26 19.35 36.52
C GLY A 317 54.80 19.76 35.15
N SER A 318 55.17 21.03 34.98
CA SER A 318 55.81 21.54 33.75
C SER A 318 57.32 21.24 33.66
N VAL A 319 57.91 20.69 34.73
CA VAL A 319 59.34 20.34 34.79
C VAL A 319 59.56 19.00 34.11
N ASP A 320 60.54 18.92 33.21
CA ASP A 320 60.92 17.67 32.57
C ASP A 320 61.46 16.67 33.60
N LEU A 321 60.63 15.68 33.95
CA LEU A 321 60.98 14.65 34.92
C LEU A 321 62.13 13.75 34.45
N THR A 322 62.45 13.71 33.15
CA THR A 322 63.58 12.89 32.66
C THR A 322 64.93 13.40 33.13
N MET A 323 65.04 14.67 33.56
CA MET A 323 66.25 15.22 34.20
C MET A 323 66.65 14.48 35.49
N LEU A 324 65.70 13.81 36.16
CA LEU A 324 65.97 13.02 37.36
C LEU A 324 66.84 11.79 37.06
N MET A 325 66.88 11.36 35.79
CA MET A 325 67.70 10.24 35.34
C MET A 325 69.21 10.56 35.33
N ASP A 326 69.60 11.84 35.30
CA ASP A 326 71.01 12.25 35.29
C ASP A 326 71.70 11.98 36.65
N SER A 327 70.93 11.79 37.72
CA SER A 327 71.43 11.40 39.03
C SER A 327 71.29 9.90 39.22
N LYS A 328 72.43 9.23 39.44
CA LYS A 328 72.45 7.80 39.72
C LYS A 328 71.80 7.47 41.07
N LEU A 329 71.85 8.41 42.02
CA LEU A 329 71.21 8.24 43.32
C LEU A 329 69.69 8.33 43.21
N ILE A 330 69.18 9.33 42.48
CA ILE A 330 67.73 9.53 42.31
C ILE A 330 67.14 8.43 41.43
N SER A 331 67.75 8.09 40.30
CA SER A 331 67.25 7.04 39.39
C SER A 331 67.12 5.69 40.10
N THR A 332 68.14 5.30 40.88
CA THR A 332 68.14 4.02 41.62
C THR A 332 67.09 4.03 42.72
N ALA A 333 66.92 5.15 43.43
CA ALA A 333 65.90 5.29 44.46
C ALA A 333 64.47 5.22 43.89
N LEU A 334 64.23 5.84 42.73
CA LEU A 334 62.94 5.79 42.04
C LEU A 334 62.62 4.38 41.57
N ILE A 335 63.57 3.68 40.94
CA ILE A 335 63.39 2.27 40.53
C ILE A 335 63.05 1.40 41.74
N TYR A 336 63.76 1.59 42.84
CA TYR A 336 63.53 0.82 44.05
C TYR A 336 62.12 1.03 44.64
N VAL A 337 61.59 2.25 44.57
CA VAL A 337 60.21 2.54 44.96
C VAL A 337 59.20 1.95 43.97
N LEU A 338 59.37 2.25 42.68
CA LEU A 338 58.42 1.90 41.62
C LEU A 338 58.40 0.40 41.28
N SER A 339 59.45 -0.34 41.62
CA SER A 339 59.49 -1.80 41.49
C SER A 339 58.75 -2.54 42.60
N GLY A 340 58.20 -1.84 43.60
CA GLY A 340 57.53 -2.43 44.76
C GLY A 340 58.49 -2.95 45.84
N GLU A 341 59.79 -3.06 45.56
CA GLU A 341 60.80 -3.56 46.52
C GLU A 341 60.93 -2.68 47.76
N ALA A 342 60.47 -1.42 47.69
CA ALA A 342 60.38 -0.50 48.84
C ALA A 342 59.38 -0.90 49.93
N GLY A 343 58.47 -1.83 49.66
CA GLY A 343 57.49 -2.30 50.64
C GLY A 343 56.58 -1.18 51.14
N ILE A 344 56.25 -0.22 50.28
CA ILE A 344 55.28 0.83 50.57
C ILE A 344 53.90 0.18 50.54
N GLU A 345 53.23 0.18 51.69
CA GLU A 345 51.86 -0.34 51.84
C GLU A 345 50.95 0.35 50.82
N ASP A 346 50.11 -0.44 50.13
CA ASP A 346 49.17 -0.03 49.07
C ASP A 346 49.78 0.39 47.71
N LEU A 347 51.11 0.38 47.52
CA LEU A 347 51.70 0.68 46.21
C LEU A 347 51.46 -0.45 45.19
N ASP A 348 51.55 -1.70 45.64
CA ASP A 348 51.31 -2.90 44.82
C ASP A 348 49.84 -3.06 44.39
N THR A 349 48.92 -2.29 45.00
CA THR A 349 47.50 -2.22 44.60
C THR A 349 47.21 -1.08 43.62
N ILE A 350 48.15 -0.17 43.44
CA ILE A 350 48.00 1.02 42.59
C ILE A 350 48.82 0.89 41.30
N LEU A 351 49.97 0.21 41.34
CA LEU A 351 50.84 0.00 40.19
C LEU A 351 51.08 -1.49 39.96
N ILE A 352 50.83 -1.95 38.74
CA ILE A 352 51.13 -3.31 38.31
C ILE A 352 52.46 -3.29 37.59
N VAL A 353 53.41 -4.05 38.11
CA VAL A 353 54.76 -4.18 37.57
C VAL A 353 54.89 -5.54 36.87
N PRO A 354 54.83 -5.60 35.53
CA PRO A 354 55.06 -6.82 34.76
C PRO A 354 56.41 -7.49 35.03
N ASP A 355 56.45 -8.82 34.90
CA ASP A 355 57.71 -9.57 34.98
C ASP A 355 58.67 -9.20 33.83
N GLY A 356 59.98 -9.23 34.11
CA GLY A 356 61.03 -9.07 33.10
C GLY A 356 61.29 -7.64 32.61
N ILE A 357 60.91 -6.62 33.39
CA ILE A 357 61.15 -5.21 33.05
C ILE A 357 62.64 -4.85 33.01
N THR A 358 63.01 -4.12 31.97
CA THR A 358 64.34 -3.48 31.85
C THR A 358 64.21 -2.01 32.26
N TRP A 359 64.65 -1.71 33.48
CA TRP A 359 64.46 -0.38 34.08
C TRP A 359 65.34 0.73 33.50
N TYR A 360 66.58 0.39 33.13
CA TYR A 360 67.57 1.34 32.61
C TYR A 360 67.61 1.35 31.09
N ASP A 361 68.02 2.47 30.51
CA ASP A 361 68.24 2.60 29.06
C ASP A 361 69.31 1.60 28.58
N THR A 362 69.08 1.02 27.40
CA THR A 362 70.09 0.20 26.73
C THR A 362 70.96 1.10 25.86
N LEU A 363 72.28 1.05 26.10
CA LEU A 363 73.28 1.90 25.44
C LEU A 363 74.09 1.09 24.42
N ASP A 364 74.46 1.70 23.29
CA ASP A 364 75.44 1.16 22.34
C ASP A 364 76.89 1.30 22.85
N ASP A 365 77.85 0.71 22.11
CA ASP A 365 79.29 0.78 22.42
C ASP A 365 79.83 2.23 22.40
N GLU A 366 79.08 3.16 21.80
CA GLU A 366 79.36 4.59 21.70
C GLU A 366 78.64 5.45 22.78
N GLY A 367 77.82 4.83 23.64
CA GLY A 367 77.11 5.49 24.73
C GLY A 367 75.80 6.19 24.35
N ASN A 368 75.24 5.92 23.17
CA ASN A 368 73.92 6.42 22.76
C ASN A 368 72.81 5.42 23.12
N ILE A 369 71.60 5.94 23.39
CA ILE A 369 70.43 5.12 23.70
C ILE A 369 69.95 4.41 22.42
N THR A 370 69.91 3.08 22.45
CA THR A 370 69.33 2.26 21.36
C THR A 370 67.89 1.86 21.65
N GLU A 371 67.55 1.74 22.93
CA GLU A 371 66.22 1.39 23.42
C GLU A 371 66.00 2.04 24.79
N ASN A 372 64.85 2.70 24.95
CA ASN A 372 64.49 3.35 26.21
C ASN A 372 64.25 2.30 27.29
N GLY A 373 64.70 2.57 28.52
CA GLY A 373 64.32 1.80 29.69
C GLY A 373 62.91 2.15 30.16
N GLU A 374 62.31 1.26 30.95
CA GLU A 374 60.95 1.44 31.47
C GLU A 374 60.83 2.70 32.34
N LEU A 375 61.87 3.06 33.11
CA LEU A 375 61.83 4.30 33.90
C LEU A 375 61.68 5.53 32.98
N ARG A 376 62.34 5.55 31.81
CA ARG A 376 62.21 6.65 30.85
C ARG A 376 60.81 6.69 30.26
N ASN A 377 60.29 5.55 29.80
CA ASN A 377 58.95 5.47 29.21
C ASN A 377 57.87 5.89 30.22
N LEU A 378 57.99 5.46 31.48
CA LEU A 378 57.09 5.86 32.56
C LEU A 378 57.12 7.38 32.80
N LEU A 379 58.31 7.99 32.89
CA LEU A 379 58.43 9.45 33.10
C LEU A 379 57.91 10.26 31.91
N LEU A 380 58.11 9.78 30.68
CA LEU A 380 57.56 10.40 29.47
C LEU A 380 56.04 10.29 29.42
N ALA A 381 55.48 9.14 29.77
CA ALA A 381 54.04 8.96 29.88
C ALA A 381 53.43 9.85 30.97
N LEU A 382 54.08 9.95 32.14
CA LEU A 382 53.64 10.85 33.21
C LEU A 382 53.67 12.33 32.78
N ASN A 383 54.72 12.77 32.08
CA ASN A 383 54.76 14.12 31.50
C ASN A 383 53.56 14.34 30.53
N ALA A 384 53.30 13.37 29.64
CA ALA A 384 52.22 13.47 28.66
C ALA A 384 50.81 13.50 29.29
N ILE A 385 50.59 12.78 30.39
CA ILE A 385 49.28 12.81 31.07
C ILE A 385 49.10 14.10 31.87
N VAL A 386 50.16 14.61 32.53
CA VAL A 386 50.10 15.87 33.30
C VAL A 386 49.77 17.06 32.39
N ASP A 387 50.29 17.07 31.16
CA ASP A 387 49.99 18.10 30.15
C ASP A 387 48.49 18.16 29.76
N VAL A 388 47.78 17.04 29.88
CA VAL A 388 46.37 16.91 29.46
C VAL A 388 45.40 17.09 30.63
N ALA A 389 45.70 16.50 31.80
CA ALA A 389 44.74 16.40 32.91
C ALA A 389 45.10 17.29 34.13
N GLY A 390 46.28 17.90 34.17
CA GLY A 390 46.78 18.66 35.32
C GLY A 390 47.13 17.78 36.53
N ALA A 391 46.14 17.11 37.15
CA ALA A 391 46.30 16.18 38.27
C ALA A 391 45.45 14.91 38.07
N ILE A 392 46.08 13.74 38.16
CA ILE A 392 45.43 12.42 38.00
C ILE A 392 45.13 11.83 39.37
N ASP A 393 43.89 11.42 39.62
CA ASP A 393 43.55 10.55 40.73
C ASP A 393 43.57 9.08 40.26
N PHE A 394 44.70 8.41 40.48
CA PHE A 394 44.86 6.99 40.13
C PHE A 394 43.92 6.06 40.91
N ASN A 395 43.29 6.53 42.00
CA ASN A 395 42.33 5.72 42.76
C ASN A 395 40.91 5.83 42.19
N ASN A 396 40.64 6.81 41.35
CA ASN A 396 39.32 7.06 40.76
C ASN A 396 39.47 7.64 39.35
N ILE A 397 39.96 6.82 38.42
CA ILE A 397 40.00 7.18 37.00
C ILE A 397 38.57 7.14 36.47
N GLY A 398 37.90 8.29 36.46
CA GLY A 398 36.57 8.45 35.87
C GLY A 398 36.61 8.60 34.36
N PHE A 399 35.44 8.55 33.72
CA PHE A 399 35.30 8.78 32.27
C PHE A 399 35.70 10.21 31.85
N ASP A 400 35.71 11.16 32.78
CA ASP A 400 36.20 12.54 32.60
C ASP A 400 37.71 12.58 32.29
N VAL A 401 38.50 11.70 32.93
CA VAL A 401 39.93 11.56 32.65
C VAL A 401 40.16 10.85 31.32
N ILE A 402 39.38 9.81 31.03
CA ILE A 402 39.47 9.00 29.80
C ILE A 402 39.17 9.85 28.56
N THR A 403 38.11 10.67 28.60
CA THR A 403 37.71 11.55 27.49
C THR A 403 38.66 12.72 27.23
N ALA A 404 39.51 13.06 28.21
CA ALA A 404 40.54 14.09 28.04
C ALA A 404 41.79 13.56 27.29
N LEU A 405 42.00 12.24 27.25
CA LEU A 405 43.20 11.64 26.66
C LEU A 405 43.25 11.87 25.14
N THR A 406 44.40 12.33 24.66
CA THR A 406 44.67 12.45 23.22
C THR A 406 45.36 11.19 22.70
N ASP A 407 45.28 10.94 21.39
CA ASP A 407 45.98 9.82 20.75
C ASP A 407 47.49 9.83 21.08
N ASP A 408 48.13 11.01 21.06
CA ASP A 408 49.57 11.17 21.41
C ASP A 408 49.84 10.81 22.89
N THR A 409 48.89 11.07 23.79
CA THR A 409 48.98 10.70 25.21
C THR A 409 48.80 9.20 25.39
N ILE A 410 47.83 8.60 24.70
CA ILE A 410 47.60 7.14 24.72
C ILE A 410 48.83 6.42 24.15
N ASP A 411 49.42 6.94 23.08
CA ASP A 411 50.68 6.45 22.53
C ASP A 411 51.77 6.43 23.60
N ALA A 412 51.99 7.55 24.31
CA ALA A 412 52.99 7.62 25.38
C ALA A 412 52.71 6.65 26.54
N ILE A 413 51.45 6.49 26.94
CA ILE A 413 51.03 5.53 27.99
C ILE A 413 51.38 4.09 27.57
N PHE A 414 51.08 3.72 26.32
CA PHE A 414 51.25 2.35 25.82
C PHE A 414 52.71 1.99 25.52
N GLU A 415 53.62 2.96 25.42
CA GLU A 415 55.08 2.71 25.41
C GLU A 415 55.62 2.31 26.79
N SER A 416 54.86 2.56 27.87
CA SER A 416 55.16 2.13 29.23
C SER A 416 54.42 0.83 29.55
N ARG A 417 55.15 -0.28 29.77
CA ARG A 417 54.55 -1.57 30.13
C ARG A 417 53.83 -1.53 31.48
N ILE A 418 54.34 -0.74 32.44
CA ILE A 418 53.74 -0.59 33.78
C ILE A 418 52.38 0.08 33.69
N LEU A 419 52.29 1.26 33.06
CA LEU A 419 51.01 1.97 32.89
C LEU A 419 50.02 1.19 32.02
N THR A 420 50.48 0.53 30.96
CA THR A 420 49.61 -0.33 30.13
C THR A 420 48.96 -1.43 30.97
N ALA A 421 49.74 -2.15 31.77
CA ALA A 421 49.23 -3.20 32.64
C ALA A 421 48.34 -2.64 33.76
N THR A 422 48.74 -1.53 34.38
CA THR A 422 47.99 -0.89 35.46
C THR A 422 46.62 -0.38 34.96
N ILE A 423 46.56 0.32 33.84
CA ILE A 423 45.31 0.83 33.28
C ILE A 423 44.43 -0.32 32.76
N SER A 424 45.04 -1.34 32.13
CA SER A 424 44.29 -2.52 31.67
C SER A 424 43.65 -3.27 32.84
N ASP A 425 44.33 -3.39 33.98
CA ASP A 425 43.78 -4.02 35.18
C ASP A 425 42.75 -3.15 35.89
N VAL A 426 42.94 -1.83 35.97
CA VAL A 426 41.92 -0.91 36.51
C VAL A 426 40.63 -1.04 35.71
N ILE A 427 40.73 -1.02 34.37
CA ILE A 427 39.57 -1.19 33.49
C ILE A 427 38.99 -2.60 33.69
N SER A 428 39.80 -3.67 33.64
CA SER A 428 39.33 -5.06 33.82
C SER A 428 38.69 -5.33 35.19
N THR A 429 39.19 -4.69 36.25
CA THR A 429 38.68 -4.84 37.62
C THR A 429 37.41 -4.03 37.83
N GLN A 430 37.34 -2.78 37.34
CA GLN A 430 36.09 -2.02 37.33
C GLN A 430 35.01 -2.69 36.47
N LEU A 431 35.40 -3.36 35.37
CA LEU A 431 34.52 -4.16 34.51
C LEU A 431 33.98 -5.41 35.23
N ALA A 432 34.73 -6.02 36.15
CA ALA A 432 34.32 -7.22 36.88
C ALA A 432 33.35 -6.95 38.06
N GLU A 433 33.25 -5.71 38.53
CA GLU A 433 32.50 -5.34 39.74
C GLU A 433 31.19 -4.54 39.47
N ALA A 434 30.82 -4.30 38.21
CA ALA A 434 29.58 -3.59 37.86
C ALA A 434 28.33 -4.47 38.05
N GLU A 435 27.71 -4.43 39.24
CA GLU A 435 26.53 -5.25 39.59
C GLU A 435 25.25 -4.93 38.78
N ASP A 436 25.17 -3.77 38.10
CA ASP A 436 23.95 -3.27 37.45
C ASP A 436 24.07 -3.03 35.92
N ASN A 437 25.22 -3.27 35.28
CA ASN A 437 25.33 -3.15 33.81
C ASN A 437 26.47 -4.02 33.23
N PRO A 438 26.19 -5.13 32.53
CA PRO A 438 27.23 -6.06 32.10
C PRO A 438 27.89 -5.54 30.81
N LEU A 439 28.95 -4.74 30.96
CA LEU A 439 29.88 -4.52 29.86
C LEU A 439 30.42 -5.88 29.39
N VAL A 440 30.30 -6.13 28.09
CA VAL A 440 30.75 -7.37 27.46
C VAL A 440 32.14 -7.12 26.90
N VAL A 441 33.13 -7.81 27.44
CA VAL A 441 34.54 -7.62 27.09
C VAL A 441 35.03 -8.85 26.33
N PRO A 442 35.16 -8.80 25.00
CA PRO A 442 35.58 -9.95 24.22
C PRO A 442 37.05 -10.31 24.47
N ASP A 443 37.40 -11.60 24.49
CA ASP A 443 38.77 -12.08 24.66
C ASP A 443 39.73 -11.54 23.58
N SER A 444 39.21 -11.18 22.40
CA SER A 444 39.96 -10.60 21.27
C SER A 444 40.55 -9.22 21.55
N VAL A 445 40.06 -8.50 22.57
CA VAL A 445 40.56 -7.18 22.92
C VAL A 445 41.81 -7.22 23.78
N PHE A 446 42.19 -8.41 24.27
CA PHE A 446 43.38 -8.61 25.07
C PHE A 446 44.56 -9.11 24.22
N ASP A 447 45.76 -8.64 24.58
CA ASP A 447 47.01 -9.17 24.04
C ASP A 447 47.43 -10.49 24.74
N THR A 448 48.60 -11.02 24.36
CA THR A 448 49.12 -12.27 24.95
C THR A 448 49.51 -12.16 26.43
N GLU A 449 49.63 -10.94 26.95
CA GLU A 449 49.97 -10.64 28.35
C GLU A 449 48.72 -10.32 29.19
N GLY A 450 47.53 -10.31 28.59
CA GLY A 450 46.26 -10.02 29.26
C GLY A 450 45.94 -8.52 29.35
N ASN A 451 46.64 -7.67 28.61
CA ASN A 451 46.40 -6.22 28.57
C ASN A 451 45.49 -5.85 27.42
N ILE A 452 44.73 -4.77 27.55
CA ILE A 452 43.86 -4.27 26.46
C ILE A 452 44.75 -3.79 25.31
N LEU A 453 44.38 -4.14 24.08
CA LEU A 453 45.08 -3.69 22.88
C LEU A 453 44.99 -2.17 22.73
N LYS A 454 46.10 -1.54 22.37
CA LYS A 454 46.17 -0.08 22.10
C LYS A 454 45.07 0.40 21.15
N THR A 455 44.81 -0.35 20.09
CA THR A 455 43.78 -0.02 19.10
C THR A 455 42.37 -0.05 19.68
N GLU A 456 42.08 -1.00 20.58
CA GLU A 456 40.79 -1.04 21.28
C GLU A 456 40.69 0.12 22.28
N MET A 457 41.76 0.45 23.00
CA MET A 457 41.74 1.58 23.93
C MET A 457 41.42 2.90 23.22
N ILE A 458 42.02 3.14 22.06
CA ILE A 458 41.74 4.33 21.25
C ILE A 458 40.27 4.32 20.79
N ALA A 459 39.78 3.19 20.26
CA ALA A 459 38.40 3.06 19.81
C ALA A 459 37.38 3.26 20.96
N LEU A 460 37.67 2.71 22.14
CA LEU A 460 36.85 2.86 23.33
C LEU A 460 36.80 4.31 23.82
N VAL A 461 37.96 4.99 23.88
CA VAL A 461 38.05 6.41 24.27
C VAL A 461 37.27 7.28 23.30
N HIS A 462 37.44 7.08 21.98
CA HIS A 462 36.74 7.85 20.95
C HIS A 462 35.22 7.61 20.99
N ALA A 463 34.78 6.36 21.15
CA ALA A 463 33.37 6.03 21.25
C ALA A 463 32.70 6.63 22.50
N ILE A 464 33.37 6.56 23.66
CA ILE A 464 32.87 7.17 24.90
C ILE A 464 32.84 8.70 24.77
N ALA A 465 33.90 9.32 24.24
CA ALA A 465 33.95 10.76 24.04
C ALA A 465 32.84 11.26 23.10
N LEU A 466 32.57 10.52 22.03
CA LEU A 466 31.49 10.81 21.09
C LEU A 466 30.11 10.75 21.75
N VAL A 467 29.84 9.72 22.54
CA VAL A 467 28.57 9.60 23.28
C VAL A 467 28.41 10.76 24.26
N VAL A 468 29.46 11.12 24.99
CA VAL A 468 29.45 12.24 25.95
C VAL A 468 29.23 13.60 25.25
N GLU A 469 29.90 13.85 24.13
CA GLU A 469 29.74 15.09 23.34
C GLU A 469 28.33 15.20 22.76
N THR A 470 27.80 14.12 22.21
CA THR A 470 26.49 14.11 21.52
C THR A 470 25.33 14.20 22.50
N ALA A 471 25.45 13.56 23.67
CA ALA A 471 24.38 13.48 24.66
C ALA A 471 24.32 14.69 25.62
N GLY A 472 25.37 15.53 25.66
CA GLY A 472 25.41 16.75 26.48
C GLY A 472 25.34 16.51 28.00
N THR A 473 25.70 15.31 28.44
CA THR A 473 25.61 14.83 29.83
C THR A 473 26.95 14.87 30.57
N ASP A 474 26.84 14.75 31.89
CA ASP A 474 27.98 14.60 32.80
C ASP A 474 28.70 13.26 32.51
N PRO A 475 30.03 13.24 32.26
CA PRO A 475 30.80 12.01 32.00
C PRO A 475 30.62 10.92 33.06
N GLU A 476 30.24 11.30 34.28
CA GLU A 476 30.01 10.37 35.39
C GLU A 476 28.71 9.54 35.27
N ASN A 477 27.81 9.85 34.32
CA ASN A 477 26.46 9.28 34.27
C ASN A 477 26.10 8.78 32.85
N PHE A 478 26.97 7.94 32.27
CA PHE A 478 26.80 7.31 30.95
C PHE A 478 25.50 6.50 30.88
N ASP A 479 24.56 6.93 30.04
CA ASP A 479 23.26 6.28 29.83
C ASP A 479 23.19 5.67 28.42
N PHE A 480 22.98 4.36 28.35
CA PHE A 480 22.86 3.62 27.10
C PHE A 480 21.68 4.07 26.23
N ALA A 481 20.62 4.63 26.82
CA ALA A 481 19.52 5.20 26.03
C ALA A 481 19.97 6.38 25.15
N GLN A 482 21.07 7.05 25.50
CA GLN A 482 21.61 8.16 24.73
C GLN A 482 22.41 7.69 23.50
N VAL A 483 22.88 6.44 23.49
CA VAL A 483 23.54 5.84 22.33
C VAL A 483 22.58 5.83 21.13
N LEU A 484 21.28 5.67 21.36
CA LEU A 484 20.23 5.73 20.33
C LEU A 484 20.10 7.08 19.61
N GLN A 485 20.71 8.15 20.14
CA GLN A 485 20.72 9.47 19.49
C GLN A 485 21.85 9.62 18.46
N LEU A 486 22.74 8.62 18.37
CA LEU A 486 23.81 8.61 17.37
C LEU A 486 23.22 8.30 15.98
N GLU A 487 23.63 9.08 14.98
CA GLU A 487 23.20 8.90 13.60
C GLU A 487 24.41 8.75 12.66
N GLY A 488 24.24 7.97 11.58
CA GLY A 488 25.22 7.91 10.49
C GLY A 488 26.60 7.43 10.92
N THR A 489 27.64 8.24 10.68
CA THR A 489 29.05 7.90 10.94
C THR A 489 29.39 7.82 12.43
N ASP A 490 28.52 8.33 13.28
CA ASP A 490 28.73 8.33 14.73
C ASP A 490 28.48 6.93 15.30
N VAL A 491 27.52 6.19 14.71
CA VAL A 491 27.30 4.76 15.00
C VAL A 491 28.49 3.92 14.55
N ASP A 492 29.12 4.25 13.42
CA ASP A 492 30.33 3.54 12.95
C ASP A 492 31.49 3.72 13.96
N THR A 493 31.65 4.93 14.51
CA THR A 493 32.67 5.22 15.53
C THR A 493 32.41 4.48 16.84
N LEU A 494 31.15 4.29 17.23
CA LEU A 494 30.78 3.46 18.38
C LEU A 494 31.13 1.98 18.14
N LEU A 495 30.81 1.46 16.95
CA LEU A 495 30.99 0.05 16.58
C LEU A 495 32.45 -0.33 16.27
N ASP A 496 33.34 0.66 16.08
CA ASP A 496 34.79 0.43 15.98
C ASP A 496 35.38 -0.14 17.29
N SER A 497 34.75 0.11 18.45
CA SER A 497 35.08 -0.55 19.72
C SER A 497 34.39 -1.91 19.81
N GLN A 498 35.19 -2.97 19.95
CA GLN A 498 34.64 -4.33 20.10
C GLN A 498 33.92 -4.51 21.43
N ILE A 499 34.34 -3.80 22.50
CA ILE A 499 33.69 -3.84 23.80
C ILE A 499 32.27 -3.26 23.70
N LEU A 500 32.12 -2.08 23.11
CA LEU A 500 30.81 -1.45 22.98
C LEU A 500 29.92 -2.15 21.93
N ALA A 501 30.48 -2.60 20.80
CA ALA A 501 29.74 -3.38 19.81
C ALA A 501 29.17 -4.69 20.40
N ALA A 502 29.99 -5.45 21.14
CA ALA A 502 29.54 -6.67 21.80
C ALA A 502 28.52 -6.38 22.90
N THR A 503 28.71 -5.31 23.67
CA THR A 503 27.78 -4.90 24.74
C THR A 503 26.41 -4.52 24.15
N VAL A 504 26.37 -3.61 23.18
CA VAL A 504 25.12 -3.18 22.53
C VAL A 504 24.46 -4.34 21.79
N GLY A 505 25.24 -5.13 21.06
CA GLY A 505 24.72 -6.32 20.36
C GLY A 505 24.16 -7.38 21.31
N LYS A 506 24.75 -7.54 22.50
CA LYS A 506 24.23 -8.44 23.54
C LYS A 506 22.97 -7.90 24.19
N MET A 507 22.94 -6.60 24.50
CA MET A 507 21.77 -5.94 25.05
C MET A 507 20.57 -6.04 24.12
N ILE A 508 20.76 -5.78 22.82
CA ILE A 508 19.69 -5.96 21.82
C ILE A 508 19.28 -7.44 21.79
N ALA A 509 20.22 -8.39 21.75
CA ALA A 509 19.87 -9.82 21.79
C ALA A 509 19.08 -10.24 23.05
N ASP A 510 19.33 -9.60 24.20
CA ASP A 510 18.70 -9.93 25.49
C ASP A 510 17.36 -9.20 25.71
N ILE A 511 17.25 -7.92 25.33
CA ILE A 511 16.00 -7.14 25.33
C ILE A 511 14.99 -7.76 24.34
N VAL A 512 15.49 -8.28 23.22
CA VAL A 512 14.65 -8.91 22.18
C VAL A 512 14.21 -10.35 22.55
N GLY A 513 14.52 -10.85 23.75
CA GLY A 513 14.08 -12.17 24.19
C GLY A 513 12.60 -12.27 24.61
N GLU A 514 11.95 -11.15 24.95
CA GLU A 514 10.56 -11.12 25.42
C GLU A 514 9.60 -10.27 24.54
N ASP A 515 10.07 -9.19 23.88
CA ASP A 515 9.18 -8.21 23.20
C ASP A 515 9.39 -8.02 21.67
N LEU A 516 10.57 -8.34 21.11
CA LEU A 516 10.81 -8.26 19.66
C LEU A 516 11.19 -9.66 19.12
N ILE A 517 11.27 -9.86 17.80
CA ILE A 517 11.64 -11.15 17.20
C ILE A 517 13.04 -11.03 16.58
N VAL A 518 14.04 -11.76 17.10
CA VAL A 518 15.38 -11.86 16.46
C VAL A 518 15.44 -13.04 15.50
N PRO A 519 15.65 -12.83 14.19
CA PRO A 519 15.98 -13.90 13.26
C PRO A 519 17.37 -14.49 13.55
N SER A 520 17.54 -15.81 13.35
CA SER A 520 18.87 -16.44 13.50
C SER A 520 19.94 -15.91 12.52
N THR A 521 19.57 -15.19 11.46
CA THR A 521 20.50 -14.62 10.46
C THR A 521 21.35 -13.47 10.99
N VAL A 522 20.83 -12.72 11.97
CA VAL A 522 21.50 -11.52 12.51
C VAL A 522 22.30 -11.78 13.78
N LEU A 523 22.28 -13.03 14.27
CA LEU A 523 23.00 -13.45 15.44
C LEU A 523 24.41 -13.92 15.06
N ASP A 524 25.42 -13.28 15.64
CA ASP A 524 26.81 -13.74 15.61
C ASP A 524 27.13 -14.49 16.90
N SER A 525 27.41 -15.78 16.77
CA SER A 525 27.83 -16.66 17.86
C SER A 525 29.28 -17.12 17.71
N THR A 526 30.07 -16.47 16.85
CA THR A 526 31.40 -16.94 16.43
C THR A 526 32.52 -15.95 16.64
N THR A 527 32.22 -14.65 16.66
CA THR A 527 33.25 -13.60 16.69
C THR A 527 33.62 -13.16 18.10
N PHE A 528 32.71 -13.32 19.07
CA PHE A 528 32.90 -12.83 20.43
C PHE A 528 32.94 -14.00 21.43
N GLU A 529 34.06 -14.15 22.13
CA GLU A 529 34.25 -15.09 23.24
C GLU A 529 34.53 -14.29 24.52
N VAL A 530 33.96 -14.73 25.65
CA VAL A 530 34.29 -14.20 27.00
C VAL A 530 34.70 -15.39 27.85
N ASP A 531 35.90 -15.37 28.40
CA ASP A 531 36.48 -16.48 29.16
C ASP A 531 36.52 -17.81 28.35
N GLY A 532 36.71 -17.72 27.03
CA GLY A 532 36.70 -18.86 26.10
C GLY A 532 35.31 -19.47 25.84
N ILE A 533 34.24 -18.77 26.19
CA ILE A 533 32.86 -19.15 25.90
C ILE A 533 32.30 -18.18 24.86
N ALA A 534 31.87 -18.71 23.71
CA ALA A 534 31.19 -17.91 22.70
C ALA A 534 29.88 -17.34 23.25
N ILE A 535 29.72 -16.02 23.14
CA ILE A 535 28.49 -15.31 23.46
C ILE A 535 27.71 -15.03 22.17
N THR A 536 26.39 -14.94 22.29
CA THR A 536 25.52 -14.61 21.15
C THR A 536 25.18 -13.12 21.20
N VAL A 537 25.55 -12.40 20.15
CA VAL A 537 25.30 -10.96 19.99
C VAL A 537 24.71 -10.67 18.62
N VAL A 538 24.06 -9.52 18.45
CA VAL A 538 23.61 -9.05 17.13
C VAL A 538 24.81 -8.54 16.32
N THR A 539 24.83 -8.83 15.01
CA THR A 539 25.88 -8.36 14.10
C THR A 539 25.93 -6.83 14.00
N ALA A 540 27.11 -6.25 13.79
CA ALA A 540 27.29 -4.81 13.65
C ALA A 540 26.46 -4.20 12.50
N GLU A 541 26.29 -4.92 11.39
CA GLU A 541 25.45 -4.49 10.27
C GLU A 541 23.97 -4.36 10.68
N GLU A 542 23.44 -5.34 11.44
CA GLU A 542 22.06 -5.27 11.93
C GLU A 542 21.90 -4.22 13.03
N ILE A 543 22.87 -4.02 13.93
CA ILE A 543 22.82 -2.93 14.93
C ILE A 543 22.67 -1.59 14.20
N LYS A 544 23.45 -1.36 13.15
CA LYS A 544 23.35 -0.15 12.33
C LYS A 544 21.97 -0.02 11.66
N ALA A 545 21.42 -1.13 11.15
CA ALA A 545 20.10 -1.14 10.53
C ALA A 545 18.99 -0.82 11.55
N VAL A 546 19.04 -1.41 12.76
CA VAL A 546 18.10 -1.12 13.85
C VAL A 546 18.11 0.37 14.19
N PHE A 547 19.29 0.97 14.36
CA PHE A 547 19.40 2.40 14.66
C PHE A 547 18.84 3.28 13.55
N ALA A 548 19.13 2.95 12.28
CA ALA A 548 18.56 3.66 11.14
C ALA A 548 17.04 3.55 11.10
N SER A 549 16.47 2.35 11.34
CA SER A 549 15.03 2.14 11.39
C SER A 549 14.36 2.88 12.54
N LEU A 550 14.95 2.90 13.74
CA LEU A 550 14.42 3.63 14.90
C LEU A 550 14.47 5.14 14.70
N ALA A 551 15.53 5.65 14.08
CA ALA A 551 15.64 7.06 13.71
C ALA A 551 14.53 7.46 12.72
N VAL A 552 14.23 6.61 11.73
CA VAL A 552 13.09 6.82 10.81
C VAL A 552 11.76 6.87 11.54
N LEU A 553 11.58 6.07 12.60
CA LEU A 553 10.35 6.06 13.41
C LEU A 553 10.30 7.18 14.47
N GLY A 554 11.38 7.93 14.67
CA GLY A 554 11.49 8.94 15.73
C GLY A 554 11.48 8.34 17.14
N ILE A 555 11.86 7.08 17.29
CA ILE A 555 11.84 6.36 18.57
C ILE A 555 13.16 6.59 19.29
N THR A 556 13.09 7.19 20.47
CA THR A 556 14.28 7.56 21.27
C THR A 556 14.52 6.65 22.47
N ASP A 557 13.69 5.61 22.66
CA ASP A 557 13.72 4.73 23.84
C ASP A 557 13.18 3.33 23.49
N PHE A 558 13.95 2.29 23.83
CA PHE A 558 13.56 0.88 23.65
C PHE A 558 12.47 0.42 24.65
N GLU A 559 12.41 0.98 25.86
CA GLU A 559 11.48 0.52 26.90
C GLU A 559 10.04 1.00 26.66
N ASN A 560 9.86 2.09 25.92
CA ASN A 560 8.56 2.71 25.62
C ASN A 560 8.22 2.70 24.12
N MET A 561 8.73 1.70 23.39
CA MET A 561 8.48 1.54 21.96
C MET A 561 7.00 1.25 21.69
N ALA A 562 6.28 2.19 21.06
CA ALA A 562 4.89 2.02 20.67
C ALA A 562 4.74 2.03 19.15
N PHE A 563 4.21 0.93 18.60
CA PHE A 563 3.86 0.83 17.18
C PHE A 563 2.43 1.31 16.94
N ASP A 564 2.24 2.63 16.82
CA ASP A 564 0.93 3.26 16.58
C ASP A 564 0.88 4.08 15.28
N ALA A 565 -0.26 4.72 15.00
CA ALA A 565 -0.49 5.46 13.75
C ALA A 565 0.48 6.64 13.54
N THR A 566 1.17 7.10 14.59
CA THR A 566 2.19 8.15 14.47
C THR A 566 3.38 7.70 13.61
N ILE A 567 3.62 6.39 13.49
CA ILE A 567 4.63 5.82 12.57
C ILE A 567 4.42 6.33 11.14
N LEU A 568 3.17 6.40 10.68
CA LEU A 568 2.87 6.83 9.31
C LEU A 568 3.27 8.29 9.06
N SER A 569 3.14 9.14 10.07
CA SER A 569 3.56 10.56 9.98
C SER A 569 5.08 10.70 9.84
N HIS A 570 5.87 9.81 10.45
CA HIS A 570 7.32 9.82 10.30
C HIS A 570 7.78 9.27 8.94
N LEU A 571 6.96 8.42 8.33
CA LEU A 571 7.20 7.85 6.99
C LEU A 571 6.73 8.77 5.84
N GLU A 572 6.07 9.89 6.11
CA GLU A 572 5.62 10.84 5.08
C GLU A 572 6.82 11.47 4.33
N GLY A 573 6.68 11.61 3.01
CA GLY A 573 7.68 12.20 2.13
C GLY A 573 7.68 13.73 2.11
N GLU A 574 8.40 14.32 1.14
CA GLU A 574 8.37 15.78 0.94
C GLU A 574 7.03 16.28 0.38
N ASP A 575 6.28 15.40 -0.30
CA ASP A 575 4.95 15.66 -0.83
C ASP A 575 3.88 15.22 0.19
N PRO A 576 3.08 16.16 0.74
CA PRO A 576 2.06 15.83 1.73
C PRO A 576 1.03 14.83 1.19
N GLY A 577 0.76 13.76 1.93
CA GLY A 577 -0.18 12.71 1.51
C GLY A 577 0.43 11.54 0.74
N GLU A 578 1.76 11.40 0.67
CA GLU A 578 2.45 10.19 0.19
C GLU A 578 3.54 9.70 1.16
N LEU A 579 3.62 8.37 1.35
CA LEU A 579 4.71 7.76 2.13
C LEU A 579 5.98 7.63 1.29
N ASP A 580 7.13 7.89 1.92
CA ASP A 580 8.45 7.80 1.29
C ASP A 580 8.93 6.35 1.24
N ASN A 581 9.08 5.83 0.02
CA ASN A 581 9.61 4.47 -0.20
C ASN A 581 11.02 4.27 0.38
N ALA A 582 11.88 5.29 0.37
CA ALA A 582 13.23 5.17 0.91
C ALA A 582 13.21 5.03 2.44
N LYS A 583 12.26 5.71 3.11
CA LYS A 583 12.04 5.53 4.55
C LYS A 583 11.47 4.16 4.88
N ILE A 584 10.54 3.64 4.07
CA ILE A 584 9.99 2.27 4.24
C ILE A 584 11.09 1.22 4.03
N GLU A 585 11.93 1.37 3.01
CA GLU A 585 13.06 0.48 2.72
C GLU A 585 14.11 0.56 3.85
N THR A 586 14.33 1.73 4.44
CA THR A 586 15.19 1.89 5.62
C THR A 586 14.58 1.21 6.85
N LEU A 587 13.29 1.42 7.12
CA LEU A 587 12.57 0.83 8.25
C LEU A 587 12.67 -0.70 8.23
N PHE A 588 12.34 -1.32 7.10
CA PHE A 588 12.39 -2.77 6.93
C PHE A 588 13.76 -3.30 6.47
N GLY A 589 14.77 -2.44 6.41
CA GLY A 589 16.16 -2.83 6.20
C GLY A 589 16.78 -3.48 7.45
N SER A 590 16.18 -3.28 8.63
CA SER A 590 16.46 -4.07 9.84
C SER A 590 15.67 -5.37 9.80
N ASP A 591 16.40 -6.49 9.79
CA ASP A 591 15.85 -7.84 9.86
C ASP A 591 15.05 -8.06 11.16
N ILE A 592 15.45 -7.43 12.28
CA ILE A 592 14.75 -7.50 13.57
C ILE A 592 13.39 -6.79 13.50
N LEU A 593 13.34 -5.53 13.04
CA LEU A 593 12.04 -4.82 12.95
C LEU A 593 11.14 -5.41 11.87
N HIS A 594 11.73 -5.87 10.75
CA HIS A 594 11.01 -6.58 9.70
C HIS A 594 10.33 -7.84 10.22
N ALA A 595 11.07 -8.69 10.95
CA ALA A 595 10.54 -9.89 11.57
C ALA A 595 9.50 -9.58 12.64
N THR A 596 9.75 -8.57 13.47
CA THR A 596 8.85 -8.21 14.57
C THR A 596 7.50 -7.71 14.04
N ILE A 597 7.49 -6.73 13.13
CA ILE A 597 6.25 -6.18 12.55
C ILE A 597 5.52 -7.25 11.74
N SER A 598 6.25 -8.08 10.98
CA SER A 598 5.66 -9.21 10.28
C SER A 598 4.96 -10.18 11.24
N ASN A 599 5.63 -10.54 12.34
CA ASN A 599 5.07 -11.44 13.34
C ASN A 599 3.84 -10.81 14.02
N MET A 600 3.87 -9.52 14.35
CA MET A 600 2.70 -8.80 14.88
C MET A 600 1.48 -8.90 13.95
N ILE A 601 1.68 -8.69 12.64
CA ILE A 601 0.61 -8.77 11.64
C ILE A 601 0.13 -10.22 11.47
N ILE A 602 1.04 -11.20 11.46
CA ILE A 602 0.70 -12.62 11.35
C ILE A 602 -0.05 -13.11 12.60
N ASP A 603 0.41 -12.78 13.80
CA ASP A 603 -0.22 -13.18 15.07
C ASP A 603 -1.61 -12.55 15.23
N ALA A 604 -1.81 -11.33 14.73
CA ALA A 604 -3.14 -10.71 14.66
C ALA A 604 -4.13 -11.53 13.81
N THR A 605 -3.68 -12.46 12.98
CA THR A 605 -4.53 -13.37 12.19
C THR A 605 -4.76 -14.74 12.83
N ALA A 606 -4.03 -15.10 13.90
CA ALA A 606 -4.08 -16.43 14.49
C ALA A 606 -5.31 -16.67 15.40
N GLU A 607 -6.04 -15.61 15.78
CA GLU A 607 -7.24 -15.71 16.61
C GLU A 607 -8.51 -16.03 15.81
N ALA A 608 -9.34 -16.92 16.34
CA ALA A 608 -10.63 -17.25 15.71
C ALA A 608 -11.57 -16.03 15.72
N GLY A 609 -11.87 -15.49 14.55
CA GLY A 609 -12.66 -14.27 14.37
C GLY A 609 -11.83 -13.03 14.00
N SER A 610 -10.53 -13.18 13.74
CA SER A 610 -9.72 -12.13 13.14
C SER A 610 -10.29 -11.70 11.79
N VAL A 611 -10.30 -10.38 11.55
CA VAL A 611 -10.80 -9.77 10.32
C VAL A 611 -9.73 -9.83 9.22
N LEU A 612 -8.44 -9.92 9.59
CA LEU A 612 -7.32 -9.85 8.67
C LEU A 612 -6.90 -11.24 8.19
N THR A 613 -6.69 -11.40 6.88
CA THR A 613 -6.15 -12.62 6.26
C THR A 613 -4.80 -12.31 5.63
N VAL A 614 -3.72 -12.90 6.16
CA VAL A 614 -2.37 -12.78 5.59
C VAL A 614 -2.10 -13.98 4.69
N PRO A 615 -2.07 -13.83 3.36
CA PRO A 615 -1.88 -14.96 2.44
C PRO A 615 -0.41 -15.40 2.37
N TYR A 616 -0.16 -16.61 1.84
CA TYR A 616 1.19 -17.05 1.51
C TYR A 616 1.68 -16.52 0.17
N PHE A 617 0.76 -16.37 -0.79
CA PHE A 617 1.01 -15.87 -2.15
C PHE A 617 -0.02 -14.83 -2.52
N ASP A 618 0.34 -13.84 -3.35
CA ASP A 618 -0.61 -12.92 -3.96
C ASP A 618 -1.51 -13.63 -5.00
N ALA A 619 -2.48 -12.90 -5.57
CA ALA A 619 -3.39 -13.44 -6.58
C ALA A 619 -2.69 -13.86 -7.90
N SER A 620 -1.44 -13.43 -8.13
CA SER A 620 -0.62 -13.80 -9.30
C SER A 620 0.34 -14.97 -9.03
N GLY A 621 0.42 -15.46 -7.79
CA GLY A 621 1.31 -16.52 -7.36
C GLY A 621 2.70 -16.09 -6.90
N VAL A 622 2.92 -14.79 -6.63
CA VAL A 622 4.16 -14.26 -6.02
C VAL A 622 4.12 -14.50 -4.52
N ALA A 623 5.24 -14.92 -3.93
CA ALA A 623 5.30 -15.18 -2.49
C ALA A 623 5.16 -13.88 -1.68
N ILE A 624 4.30 -13.91 -0.66
CA ILE A 624 4.07 -12.83 0.30
C ILE A 624 4.66 -13.18 1.66
N ARG A 625 4.62 -14.46 2.04
CA ARG A 625 5.33 -14.96 3.22
C ARG A 625 6.67 -15.56 2.80
N GLU A 626 7.75 -15.01 3.33
CA GLU A 626 9.12 -15.46 3.10
C GLU A 626 9.73 -15.99 4.40
N THR A 627 10.90 -16.63 4.30
CA THR A 627 11.62 -17.15 5.47
C THR A 627 12.95 -16.43 5.61
N LEU A 628 13.12 -15.73 6.73
CA LEU A 628 14.35 -15.07 7.13
C LEU A 628 15.00 -15.91 8.25
N GLY A 629 15.97 -16.76 7.87
CA GLY A 629 16.54 -17.76 8.77
C GLY A 629 15.52 -18.82 9.19
N ASP A 630 15.04 -18.71 10.42
CA ASP A 630 14.04 -19.56 11.07
C ASP A 630 12.69 -18.85 11.32
N THR A 631 12.58 -17.57 10.97
CA THR A 631 11.37 -16.75 11.17
C THR A 631 10.62 -16.55 9.85
N VAL A 632 9.28 -16.62 9.90
CA VAL A 632 8.42 -16.30 8.75
C VAL A 632 8.12 -14.81 8.76
N VAL A 633 8.41 -14.14 7.66
CA VAL A 633 8.23 -12.68 7.49
C VAL A 633 7.33 -12.38 6.30
N ILE A 634 6.71 -11.20 6.29
CA ILE A 634 5.93 -10.70 5.16
C ILE A 634 6.89 -9.94 4.23
N SER A 635 6.83 -10.12 2.91
CA SER A 635 7.72 -9.42 1.97
C SER A 635 7.70 -7.90 2.19
N ILE A 636 8.84 -7.24 2.04
CA ILE A 636 8.98 -5.78 2.27
C ILE A 636 8.03 -4.98 1.38
N ASP A 637 7.88 -5.38 0.11
CA ASP A 637 6.96 -4.74 -0.83
C ASP A 637 5.50 -4.77 -0.31
N GLU A 638 5.06 -5.92 0.22
CA GLU A 638 3.72 -6.06 0.80
C GLU A 638 3.54 -5.22 2.07
N LEU A 639 4.53 -5.20 2.98
CA LEU A 639 4.46 -4.33 4.17
C LEU A 639 4.37 -2.85 3.77
N GLY A 640 5.13 -2.44 2.76
CA GLY A 640 5.04 -1.11 2.18
C GLY A 640 3.66 -0.82 1.60
N ASN A 641 3.06 -1.76 0.87
CA ASN A 641 1.72 -1.62 0.31
C ASN A 641 0.64 -1.54 1.39
N VAL A 642 0.76 -2.33 2.47
CA VAL A 642 -0.14 -2.25 3.64
C VAL A 642 -0.07 -0.87 4.30
N LEU A 643 1.15 -0.35 4.57
CA LEU A 643 1.32 0.96 5.18
C LEU A 643 0.75 2.08 4.30
N LYS A 644 0.98 2.02 2.99
CA LYS A 644 0.42 2.98 2.02
C LYS A 644 -1.10 2.92 1.96
N ALA A 645 -1.68 1.73 1.97
CA ALA A 645 -3.12 1.53 1.94
C ALA A 645 -3.78 2.08 3.21
N ILE A 646 -3.20 1.81 4.39
CA ILE A 646 -3.65 2.34 5.68
C ILE A 646 -3.57 3.87 5.68
N TYR A 647 -2.45 4.44 5.23
CA TYR A 647 -2.25 5.88 5.19
C TYR A 647 -3.23 6.57 4.23
N ALA A 648 -3.50 5.97 3.07
CA ALA A 648 -4.49 6.48 2.11
C ALA A 648 -5.94 6.44 2.61
N LEU A 649 -6.23 5.60 3.61
CA LEU A 649 -7.52 5.52 4.28
C LEU A 649 -7.66 6.53 5.44
N ASP A 650 -6.63 7.35 5.70
CA ASP A 650 -6.60 8.37 6.75
C ASP A 650 -6.98 7.82 8.14
N ILE A 651 -6.46 6.63 8.45
CA ILE A 651 -6.75 5.95 9.71
C ILE A 651 -5.89 6.57 10.83
N GLU A 652 -6.49 7.52 11.56
CA GLU A 652 -5.83 8.20 12.68
C GLU A 652 -5.60 7.29 13.91
N ASP A 653 -6.37 6.20 14.05
CA ASP A 653 -6.30 5.26 15.18
C ASP A 653 -6.49 3.81 14.70
N PHE A 654 -5.45 2.98 14.81
CA PHE A 654 -5.52 1.54 14.49
C PHE A 654 -6.55 0.76 15.33
N ALA A 655 -6.93 1.28 16.49
CA ALA A 655 -7.93 0.68 17.39
C ALA A 655 -9.35 1.25 17.18
N ASN A 656 -9.50 2.41 16.53
CA ASN A 656 -10.78 2.97 16.09
C ASN A 656 -10.73 3.31 14.60
N PHE A 657 -11.16 2.35 13.78
CA PHE A 657 -11.62 2.66 12.44
C PHE A 657 -12.85 3.58 12.55
N ASN A 658 -12.64 4.90 12.55
CA ASN A 658 -13.72 5.85 12.29
C ASN A 658 -14.36 5.41 10.97
N THR A 659 -15.69 5.28 10.96
CA THR A 659 -16.49 4.72 9.86
C THR A 659 -15.99 5.22 8.50
N LEU A 660 -15.22 4.37 7.81
CA LEU A 660 -14.74 4.62 6.46
C LEU A 660 -15.97 4.73 5.55
N ASP A 661 -16.10 5.85 4.84
CA ASP A 661 -17.14 6.01 3.85
C ASP A 661 -16.85 5.09 2.65
N ALA A 662 -17.89 4.43 2.13
CA ALA A 662 -17.78 3.54 0.98
C ALA A 662 -17.18 4.28 -0.24
N SER A 663 -17.48 5.57 -0.39
CA SER A 663 -16.94 6.40 -1.48
C SER A 663 -15.41 6.55 -1.41
N THR A 664 -14.84 6.72 -0.21
CA THR A 664 -13.39 6.79 0.02
C THR A 664 -12.73 5.44 -0.26
N ILE A 665 -13.37 4.35 0.18
CA ILE A 665 -12.90 2.98 -0.09
C ILE A 665 -12.88 2.71 -1.60
N VAL A 666 -13.93 3.10 -2.34
CA VAL A 666 -14.01 2.97 -3.80
C VAL A 666 -12.92 3.78 -4.48
N GLU A 667 -12.75 5.06 -4.12
CA GLU A 667 -11.78 5.94 -4.75
C GLU A 667 -10.35 5.41 -4.59
N LYS A 668 -10.04 4.84 -3.41
CA LYS A 668 -8.71 4.31 -3.08
C LYS A 668 -8.57 2.82 -3.39
N MET A 669 -9.61 2.13 -3.87
CA MET A 669 -9.62 0.69 -4.11
C MET A 669 -8.43 0.18 -4.94
N PRO A 670 -8.03 0.84 -6.05
CA PRO A 670 -6.86 0.37 -6.81
C PRO A 670 -5.59 0.31 -5.96
N LEU A 671 -5.41 1.25 -5.03
CA LEU A 671 -4.29 1.29 -4.11
C LEU A 671 -4.44 0.25 -2.98
N LEU A 672 -5.65 0.06 -2.44
CA LEU A 672 -5.91 -0.95 -1.40
C LEU A 672 -5.63 -2.37 -1.90
N LEU A 673 -5.98 -2.65 -3.15
CA LEU A 673 -5.79 -3.96 -3.78
C LEU A 673 -4.36 -4.20 -4.29
N GLU A 674 -3.45 -3.22 -4.18
CA GLU A 674 -2.00 -3.45 -4.33
C GLU A 674 -1.43 -4.28 -3.17
N SER A 675 -2.09 -4.26 -2.00
CA SER A 675 -1.77 -5.14 -0.88
C SER A 675 -2.47 -6.49 -1.04
N ALA A 676 -1.71 -7.57 -1.12
CA ALA A 676 -2.21 -8.93 -1.13
C ALA A 676 -2.96 -9.28 0.16
N ILE A 677 -2.53 -8.74 1.32
CA ILE A 677 -3.19 -8.92 2.62
C ILE A 677 -4.58 -8.29 2.61
N LEU A 678 -4.70 -7.04 2.16
CA LEU A 678 -6.02 -6.38 2.07
C LEU A 678 -6.88 -7.02 0.98
N HIS A 679 -6.30 -7.38 -0.16
CA HIS A 679 -7.00 -8.09 -1.23
C HIS A 679 -7.58 -9.44 -0.75
N ALA A 680 -6.77 -10.25 -0.06
CA ALA A 680 -7.21 -11.51 0.54
C ALA A 680 -8.29 -11.28 1.61
N THR A 681 -8.11 -10.25 2.45
CA THR A 681 -9.05 -9.89 3.52
C THR A 681 -10.42 -9.49 2.96
N ILE A 682 -10.46 -8.57 1.99
CA ILE A 682 -11.70 -8.13 1.35
C ILE A 682 -12.35 -9.29 0.59
N SER A 683 -11.56 -10.11 -0.11
CA SER A 683 -12.05 -11.31 -0.77
C SER A 683 -12.69 -12.28 0.22
N ALA A 684 -12.04 -12.54 1.36
CA ALA A 684 -12.57 -13.42 2.40
C ALA A 684 -13.87 -12.89 3.00
N GLN A 685 -14.00 -11.58 3.21
CA GLN A 685 -15.24 -10.96 3.68
C GLN A 685 -16.40 -11.18 2.71
N ILE A 686 -16.21 -10.91 1.41
CA ILE A 686 -17.25 -11.11 0.39
C ILE A 686 -17.55 -12.61 0.21
N LEU A 687 -16.52 -13.48 0.21
CA LEU A 687 -16.70 -14.93 0.15
C LEU A 687 -17.46 -15.46 1.38
N SER A 688 -17.32 -14.86 2.55
CA SER A 688 -18.06 -15.25 3.76
C SER A 688 -19.57 -15.00 3.65
N MET A 689 -19.99 -14.07 2.77
CA MET A 689 -21.38 -13.78 2.45
C MET A 689 -21.97 -14.77 1.42
N ALA A 690 -21.11 -15.60 0.80
CA ALA A 690 -21.54 -16.56 -0.22
C ALA A 690 -22.40 -17.68 0.38
N GLY A 691 -23.46 -18.08 -0.33
CA GLY A 691 -24.31 -19.22 0.05
C GLY A 691 -25.49 -18.88 0.98
N GLY A 692 -25.79 -17.60 1.16
CA GLY A 692 -26.99 -17.15 1.87
C GLY A 692 -27.40 -15.70 1.60
N VAL A 693 -26.45 -14.81 1.29
CA VAL A 693 -26.70 -13.39 1.02
C VAL A 693 -26.43 -13.06 -0.45
N ILE A 694 -25.25 -13.45 -0.95
CA ILE A 694 -24.83 -13.22 -2.33
C ILE A 694 -24.39 -14.51 -3.02
N THR A 695 -24.45 -14.51 -4.35
CA THR A 695 -23.92 -15.57 -5.21
C THR A 695 -22.58 -15.11 -5.78
N VAL A 696 -21.48 -15.66 -5.28
CA VAL A 696 -20.13 -15.37 -5.79
C VAL A 696 -19.73 -16.46 -6.79
N PRO A 697 -19.69 -16.17 -8.10
CA PRO A 697 -19.40 -17.13 -9.16
C PRO A 697 -17.90 -17.44 -9.26
N TYR A 698 -17.55 -18.52 -9.97
CA TYR A 698 -16.14 -18.84 -10.29
C TYR A 698 -15.64 -18.14 -11.54
N VAL A 699 -16.49 -17.98 -12.54
CA VAL A 699 -16.21 -17.30 -13.82
C VAL A 699 -17.36 -16.37 -14.17
N ASP A 700 -17.10 -15.37 -15.00
CA ASP A 700 -18.13 -14.44 -15.50
C ASP A 700 -19.14 -15.11 -16.45
N GLU A 701 -20.17 -14.36 -16.90
CA GLU A 701 -21.22 -14.88 -17.80
C GLU A 701 -20.67 -15.43 -19.14
N THR A 702 -19.48 -15.02 -19.56
CA THR A 702 -18.84 -15.50 -20.80
C THR A 702 -18.14 -16.84 -20.59
N GLY A 703 -17.84 -17.20 -19.34
CA GLY A 703 -17.06 -18.36 -18.96
C GLY A 703 -15.58 -18.26 -19.28
N ILE A 704 -15.08 -17.03 -19.53
CA ILE A 704 -13.68 -16.77 -19.93
C ILE A 704 -12.89 -16.14 -18.81
N ASN A 705 -13.47 -15.19 -18.07
CA ASN A 705 -12.75 -14.46 -17.03
C ASN A 705 -13.00 -15.12 -15.67
N ASP A 706 -11.92 -15.48 -14.98
CA ASP A 706 -11.98 -16.01 -13.63
C ASP A 706 -12.36 -14.91 -12.63
N ILE A 707 -13.38 -15.19 -11.83
CA ILE A 707 -13.84 -14.34 -10.74
C ILE A 707 -13.22 -14.77 -9.42
N ARG A 708 -13.15 -16.08 -9.17
CA ARG A 708 -12.45 -16.66 -8.03
C ARG A 708 -11.10 -17.20 -8.48
N VAL A 709 -10.03 -16.77 -7.83
CA VAL A 709 -8.66 -17.22 -8.11
C VAL A 709 -8.10 -17.87 -6.85
N THR A 710 -7.92 -19.19 -6.89
CA THR A 710 -7.30 -19.94 -5.79
C THR A 710 -5.81 -20.09 -6.04
N VAL A 711 -4.99 -19.69 -5.07
CA VAL A 711 -3.53 -19.76 -5.13
C VAL A 711 -3.01 -20.52 -3.92
N GLY A 712 -1.92 -21.29 -4.08
CA GLY A 712 -1.36 -22.13 -3.04
C GLY A 712 -1.99 -23.53 -2.96
N VAL A 713 -1.59 -24.33 -1.97
CA VAL A 713 -2.13 -25.68 -1.73
C VAL A 713 -2.20 -25.98 -0.23
N GLY A 714 -3.25 -26.69 0.20
CA GLY A 714 -3.36 -27.18 1.56
C GLY A 714 -3.50 -26.05 2.59
N ILE A 715 -2.51 -25.89 3.48
CA ILE A 715 -2.52 -24.83 4.50
C ILE A 715 -2.08 -23.45 3.97
N GLU A 716 -1.52 -23.42 2.75
CA GLU A 716 -1.06 -22.21 2.08
C GLU A 716 -2.09 -21.70 1.06
N GLU A 717 -3.24 -22.38 0.95
CA GLU A 717 -4.29 -22.05 0.00
C GLU A 717 -5.02 -20.77 0.42
N THR A 718 -5.20 -19.85 -0.53
CA THR A 718 -6.02 -18.64 -0.37
C THR A 718 -6.88 -18.45 -1.61
N GLU A 719 -8.17 -18.14 -1.41
CA GLU A 719 -9.11 -17.84 -2.49
C GLU A 719 -9.32 -16.32 -2.57
N TYR A 720 -9.01 -15.74 -3.72
CA TYR A 720 -9.19 -14.33 -4.04
C TYR A 720 -10.39 -14.12 -4.94
N ILE A 721 -11.02 -12.95 -4.84
CA ILE A 721 -11.91 -12.43 -5.88
C ILE A 721 -11.06 -11.54 -6.80
N SER A 722 -11.19 -11.66 -8.12
CA SER A 722 -10.39 -10.86 -9.06
C SER A 722 -10.49 -9.35 -8.76
N MET A 723 -9.39 -8.61 -8.93
CA MET A 723 -9.34 -7.16 -8.65
C MET A 723 -10.42 -6.39 -9.42
N ALA A 724 -10.66 -6.76 -10.69
CA ALA A 724 -11.69 -6.15 -11.51
C ALA A 724 -13.09 -6.37 -10.92
N GLU A 725 -13.38 -7.58 -10.45
CA GLU A 725 -14.67 -7.89 -9.84
C GLU A 725 -14.84 -7.22 -8.47
N LEU A 726 -13.80 -7.16 -7.64
CA LEU A 726 -13.86 -6.42 -6.36
C LEU A 726 -14.16 -4.94 -6.58
N THR A 727 -13.51 -4.33 -7.58
CA THR A 727 -13.81 -2.94 -7.96
C THR A 727 -15.26 -2.80 -8.40
N ALA A 728 -15.76 -3.73 -9.22
CA ALA A 728 -17.13 -3.71 -9.72
C ALA A 728 -18.18 -3.93 -8.63
N VAL A 729 -17.99 -4.89 -7.72
CA VAL A 729 -18.96 -5.21 -6.66
C VAL A 729 -19.03 -4.09 -5.62
N ILE A 730 -17.89 -3.50 -5.24
CA ILE A 730 -17.90 -2.37 -4.30
C ILE A 730 -18.49 -1.12 -4.97
N GLY A 731 -18.16 -0.85 -6.24
CA GLY A 731 -18.81 0.23 -7.00
C GLY A 731 -20.32 0.02 -7.18
N ALA A 732 -20.76 -1.23 -7.29
CA ALA A 732 -22.18 -1.59 -7.29
C ALA A 732 -22.85 -1.33 -5.93
N LEU A 733 -22.17 -1.61 -4.81
CA LEU A 733 -22.68 -1.31 -3.46
C LEU A 733 -22.73 0.20 -3.17
N ASP A 734 -21.74 0.97 -3.62
CA ASP A 734 -21.74 2.44 -3.56
C ASP A 734 -22.90 3.04 -4.37
N ALA A 735 -23.16 2.51 -5.58
CA ALA A 735 -24.31 2.91 -6.39
C ALA A 735 -25.67 2.60 -5.73
N LEU A 736 -25.71 1.68 -4.75
CA LEU A 736 -26.87 1.38 -3.92
C LEU A 736 -26.98 2.26 -2.67
N ASP A 737 -26.08 3.21 -2.47
CA ASP A 737 -25.98 4.08 -1.28
C ASP A 737 -25.81 3.27 0.02
N LEU A 738 -25.08 2.14 -0.07
CA LEU A 738 -24.76 1.29 1.09
C LEU A 738 -23.39 1.68 1.64
N ALA A 739 -23.38 2.30 2.82
CA ALA A 739 -22.15 2.71 3.50
C ALA A 739 -21.32 1.51 4.01
N ASP A 740 -21.96 0.38 4.33
CA ASP A 740 -21.31 -0.85 4.76
C ASP A 740 -21.69 -2.02 3.82
N PRO A 741 -20.72 -2.71 3.18
CA PRO A 741 -20.99 -3.89 2.36
C PRO A 741 -21.76 -5.00 3.07
N THR A 742 -21.63 -5.11 4.40
CA THR A 742 -22.33 -6.11 5.22
C THR A 742 -23.79 -5.77 5.48
N ASP A 743 -24.21 -4.51 5.26
CA ASP A 743 -25.62 -4.11 5.30
C ASP A 743 -26.40 -4.60 4.08
N PHE A 744 -25.71 -5.10 3.05
CA PHE A 744 -26.38 -5.66 1.89
C PHE A 744 -27.12 -6.96 2.29
N SER A 745 -28.44 -6.87 2.37
CA SER A 745 -29.33 -7.98 2.72
C SER A 745 -29.41 -9.10 1.66
N GLY A 746 -28.68 -8.97 0.56
CA GLY A 746 -28.80 -9.82 -0.62
C GLY A 746 -29.94 -9.41 -1.55
N THR A 747 -30.98 -8.75 -1.04
CA THR A 747 -32.16 -8.34 -1.83
C THR A 747 -31.87 -7.06 -2.61
N VAL A 748 -31.99 -7.11 -3.95
CA VAL A 748 -31.83 -5.91 -4.79
C VAL A 748 -33.21 -5.33 -5.12
N SER A 749 -33.51 -4.13 -4.62
CA SER A 749 -34.75 -3.42 -4.95
C SER A 749 -34.77 -2.97 -6.41
N LEU A 750 -35.91 -3.13 -7.09
CA LEU A 750 -36.05 -2.68 -8.48
C LEU A 750 -35.97 -1.16 -8.63
N SER A 751 -36.21 -0.39 -7.56
CA SER A 751 -36.07 1.07 -7.58
C SER A 751 -34.69 1.52 -8.01
N PHE A 752 -33.64 0.76 -7.67
CA PHE A 752 -32.26 1.07 -8.04
C PHE A 752 -32.00 0.91 -9.54
N PHE A 753 -32.79 0.09 -10.22
CA PHE A 753 -32.67 -0.12 -11.66
C PHE A 753 -33.39 0.93 -12.50
N SER A 754 -34.13 1.86 -11.88
CA SER A 754 -34.75 2.98 -12.60
C SER A 754 -33.73 3.98 -13.12
N ASP A 755 -32.56 4.07 -12.46
CA ASP A 755 -31.43 4.87 -12.91
C ASP A 755 -30.51 4.04 -13.83
N ALA A 756 -30.14 4.62 -14.98
CA ALA A 756 -29.30 3.94 -15.96
C ALA A 756 -27.84 3.79 -15.51
N GLU A 757 -27.32 4.74 -14.72
CA GLU A 757 -25.95 4.69 -14.19
C GLU A 757 -25.85 3.64 -13.07
N VAL A 758 -26.80 3.64 -12.14
CA VAL A 758 -26.84 2.63 -11.05
C VAL A 758 -27.01 1.23 -11.63
N ARG A 759 -27.92 1.05 -12.60
CA ARG A 759 -28.10 -0.24 -13.28
C ARG A 759 -26.86 -0.72 -14.01
N ALA A 760 -26.15 0.18 -14.69
CA ALA A 760 -24.90 -0.18 -15.36
C ALA A 760 -23.83 -0.62 -14.36
N ALA A 761 -23.70 0.08 -13.22
CA ALA A 761 -22.77 -0.29 -12.15
C ALA A 761 -23.10 -1.67 -11.55
N LEU A 762 -24.38 -1.95 -11.27
CA LEU A 762 -24.84 -3.25 -10.78
C LEU A 762 -24.55 -4.40 -11.76
N LEU A 763 -24.74 -4.18 -13.06
CA LEU A 763 -24.53 -5.20 -14.09
C LEU A 763 -23.07 -5.34 -14.51
N GLU A 764 -22.18 -4.43 -14.13
CA GLU A 764 -20.74 -4.58 -14.37
C GLU A 764 -20.19 -5.75 -13.53
N SER A 765 -20.61 -5.87 -12.27
CA SER A 765 -20.24 -6.95 -11.34
C SER A 765 -20.90 -8.29 -11.69
N ALA A 766 -20.08 -9.33 -11.86
CA ALA A 766 -20.54 -10.70 -12.04
C ALA A 766 -21.17 -11.28 -10.77
N ILE A 767 -20.74 -10.87 -9.57
CA ILE A 767 -21.33 -11.25 -8.28
C ILE A 767 -22.76 -10.69 -8.16
N MET A 768 -22.93 -9.40 -8.46
CA MET A 768 -24.26 -8.77 -8.42
C MET A 768 -25.16 -9.36 -9.50
N GLN A 769 -24.66 -9.53 -10.74
CA GLN A 769 -25.40 -10.18 -11.81
C GLN A 769 -25.84 -11.61 -11.42
N ALA A 770 -24.95 -12.42 -10.86
CA ALA A 770 -25.26 -13.78 -10.42
C ALA A 770 -26.29 -13.78 -9.29
N THR A 771 -26.18 -12.86 -8.34
CA THR A 771 -27.12 -12.71 -7.22
C THR A 771 -28.52 -12.32 -7.71
N ILE A 772 -28.61 -11.35 -8.62
CA ILE A 772 -29.87 -10.94 -9.27
C ILE A 772 -30.45 -12.09 -10.09
N SER A 773 -29.59 -12.82 -10.83
CA SER A 773 -30.01 -13.98 -11.64
C SER A 773 -30.58 -15.09 -10.77
N ASP A 774 -29.94 -15.42 -9.66
CA ASP A 774 -30.42 -16.44 -8.73
C ASP A 774 -31.77 -16.05 -8.12
N GLN A 775 -31.91 -14.77 -7.72
CA GLN A 775 -33.20 -14.24 -7.24
C GLN A 775 -34.30 -14.37 -8.29
N LEU A 776 -34.05 -13.94 -9.53
CA LEU A 776 -35.03 -14.01 -10.62
C LEU A 776 -35.42 -15.45 -10.96
N LEU A 777 -34.45 -16.35 -11.04
CA LEU A 777 -34.70 -17.76 -11.33
C LEU A 777 -35.43 -18.46 -10.17
N SER A 778 -35.27 -17.98 -8.94
CA SER A 778 -35.94 -18.52 -7.75
C SER A 778 -37.42 -18.12 -7.59
N LEU A 779 -37.89 -17.06 -8.27
CA LEU A 779 -39.30 -16.62 -8.23
C LEU A 779 -40.28 -17.68 -8.74
N GLY A 780 -39.81 -18.55 -9.64
CA GLY A 780 -40.59 -19.58 -10.28
C GLY A 780 -41.46 -19.06 -11.44
N GLY A 781 -41.72 -19.93 -12.42
CA GLY A 781 -42.44 -19.58 -13.66
C GLY A 781 -43.91 -19.22 -13.51
N GLY A 782 -44.44 -19.17 -12.29
CA GLY A 782 -45.77 -18.63 -11.99
C GLY A 782 -45.80 -17.12 -11.78
N VAL A 783 -44.66 -16.51 -11.42
CA VAL A 783 -44.51 -15.07 -11.22
C VAL A 783 -43.86 -14.44 -12.45
N LEU A 784 -42.67 -14.91 -12.81
CA LEU A 784 -41.91 -14.46 -13.97
C LEU A 784 -41.37 -15.67 -14.72
N THR A 785 -41.72 -15.80 -16.00
CA THR A 785 -41.14 -16.84 -16.86
C THR A 785 -39.84 -16.34 -17.46
N VAL A 786 -38.70 -16.76 -16.90
CA VAL A 786 -37.38 -16.51 -17.50
C VAL A 786 -37.06 -17.63 -18.50
N PRO A 787 -37.04 -17.36 -19.80
CA PRO A 787 -36.83 -18.37 -20.83
C PRO A 787 -35.34 -18.73 -20.97
N THR A 788 -35.05 -19.91 -21.49
CA THR A 788 -33.66 -20.28 -21.82
C THR A 788 -33.14 -19.55 -23.05
N ASN A 789 -34.00 -19.29 -24.04
CA ASN A 789 -33.67 -18.54 -25.25
C ASN A 789 -34.77 -17.53 -25.54
N ASP A 790 -34.42 -16.41 -26.17
CA ASP A 790 -35.37 -15.41 -26.66
C ASP A 790 -36.20 -15.94 -27.86
N VAL A 791 -37.14 -15.13 -28.34
CA VAL A 791 -38.00 -15.48 -29.49
C VAL A 791 -37.20 -15.75 -30.78
N SER A 792 -35.99 -15.20 -30.92
CA SER A 792 -35.10 -15.39 -32.07
C SER A 792 -34.19 -16.61 -31.94
N GLY A 793 -34.11 -17.21 -30.75
CA GLY A 793 -33.26 -18.36 -30.43
C GLY A 793 -31.90 -18.00 -29.81
N ASN A 794 -31.69 -16.75 -29.39
CA ASN A 794 -30.48 -16.35 -28.67
C ASN A 794 -30.57 -16.78 -27.19
N ALA A 795 -29.46 -17.20 -26.60
CA ALA A 795 -29.43 -17.60 -25.18
C ALA A 795 -29.76 -16.42 -24.26
N VAL A 796 -30.68 -16.65 -23.34
CA VAL A 796 -31.07 -15.71 -22.26
C VAL A 796 -30.52 -16.19 -20.93
N ILE A 797 -30.50 -17.50 -20.71
CA ILE A 797 -29.84 -18.14 -19.56
C ILE A 797 -28.60 -18.87 -20.06
N VAL A 798 -27.47 -18.61 -19.41
CA VAL A 798 -26.22 -19.37 -19.62
C VAL A 798 -25.76 -19.97 -18.30
N THR A 799 -25.29 -21.21 -18.34
CA THR A 799 -24.67 -21.88 -17.19
C THR A 799 -23.20 -22.09 -17.51
N VAL A 800 -22.33 -21.51 -16.69
CA VAL A 800 -20.87 -21.46 -16.88
C VAL A 800 -20.16 -22.04 -15.66
N GLY A 801 -18.89 -22.42 -15.81
CA GLY A 801 -18.07 -23.01 -14.75
C GLY A 801 -17.98 -24.54 -14.81
N ASP A 802 -17.02 -25.07 -14.06
CA ASP A 802 -16.75 -26.52 -13.98
C ASP A 802 -17.84 -27.27 -13.23
N VAL A 803 -17.97 -28.58 -13.50
CA VAL A 803 -18.99 -29.43 -12.87
C VAL A 803 -18.84 -29.40 -11.34
N GLY A 804 -19.88 -28.91 -10.64
CA GLY A 804 -19.89 -28.70 -9.18
C GLY A 804 -19.70 -27.25 -8.75
N PHE A 805 -19.24 -26.38 -9.65
CA PHE A 805 -18.98 -24.95 -9.44
C PHE A 805 -19.72 -24.07 -10.47
N GLN A 806 -20.83 -24.60 -11.00
CA GLN A 806 -21.60 -23.95 -12.05
C GLN A 806 -22.44 -22.80 -11.50
N THR A 807 -22.47 -21.68 -12.23
CA THR A 807 -23.38 -20.55 -11.96
C THR A 807 -24.28 -20.33 -13.18
N SER A 808 -25.57 -20.12 -12.93
CA SER A 808 -26.53 -19.76 -13.97
C SER A 808 -26.76 -18.27 -13.96
N TYR A 809 -26.55 -17.63 -15.11
CA TYR A 809 -26.76 -16.21 -15.33
C TYR A 809 -27.97 -15.97 -16.21
N VAL A 810 -28.73 -14.94 -15.88
CA VAL A 810 -29.53 -14.21 -16.86
C VAL A 810 -28.60 -13.20 -17.52
N MET A 811 -28.51 -13.21 -18.85
CA MET A 811 -27.58 -12.37 -19.60
C MET A 811 -27.80 -10.87 -19.27
N LYS A 812 -26.71 -10.09 -19.20
CA LYS A 812 -26.78 -8.65 -18.84
C LYS A 812 -27.79 -7.85 -19.67
N TRP A 813 -27.84 -8.09 -20.98
CA TRP A 813 -28.77 -7.41 -21.89
C TRP A 813 -30.24 -7.72 -21.60
N GLU A 814 -30.55 -8.92 -21.10
CA GLU A 814 -31.91 -9.30 -20.70
C GLU A 814 -32.29 -8.65 -19.38
N LEU A 815 -31.37 -8.62 -18.41
CA LEU A 815 -31.59 -7.94 -17.13
C LEU A 815 -31.89 -6.45 -17.37
N ASP A 816 -31.07 -5.76 -18.16
CA ASP A 816 -31.28 -4.37 -18.55
C ASP A 816 -32.67 -4.17 -19.20
N ALA A 817 -33.01 -4.99 -20.20
CA ALA A 817 -34.31 -4.91 -20.88
C ALA A 817 -35.49 -5.22 -19.95
N MET A 818 -35.34 -6.18 -19.03
CA MET A 818 -36.38 -6.57 -18.09
C MET A 818 -36.66 -5.46 -17.08
N PHE A 819 -35.63 -4.83 -16.51
CA PHE A 819 -35.84 -3.74 -15.57
C PHE A 819 -36.43 -2.49 -16.24
N ILE A 820 -36.02 -2.19 -17.48
CA ILE A 820 -36.66 -1.13 -18.28
C ILE A 820 -38.16 -1.46 -18.47
N ALA A 821 -38.48 -2.70 -18.82
CA ALA A 821 -39.86 -3.15 -18.98
C ALA A 821 -40.69 -3.06 -17.69
N LEU A 822 -40.11 -3.42 -16.54
CA LEU A 822 -40.77 -3.27 -15.23
C LEU A 822 -40.99 -1.79 -14.88
N GLY A 823 -40.04 -0.92 -15.23
CA GLY A 823 -40.18 0.54 -15.09
C GLY A 823 -41.33 1.10 -15.92
N VAL A 824 -41.51 0.66 -17.18
CA VAL A 824 -42.66 1.02 -18.03
C VAL A 824 -43.99 0.61 -17.39
N LEU A 825 -44.02 -0.55 -16.71
CA LEU A 825 -45.21 -1.01 -15.99
C LEU A 825 -45.41 -0.34 -14.62
N GLY A 826 -44.49 0.53 -14.19
CA GLY A 826 -44.51 1.16 -12.87
C GLY A 826 -44.30 0.17 -11.72
N ILE A 827 -43.70 -0.98 -11.99
CA ILE A 827 -43.41 -2.01 -10.99
C ILE A 827 -42.06 -1.70 -10.36
N SER A 828 -42.09 -1.31 -9.09
CA SER A 828 -40.90 -0.91 -8.32
C SER A 828 -40.33 -2.02 -7.43
N ASP A 829 -40.96 -3.20 -7.40
CA ASP A 829 -40.53 -4.35 -6.60
C ASP A 829 -40.82 -5.67 -7.34
N ILE A 830 -39.91 -6.64 -7.21
CA ILE A 830 -39.98 -7.95 -7.84
C ILE A 830 -41.13 -8.78 -7.25
N ASP A 831 -41.43 -8.58 -5.96
CA ASP A 831 -42.58 -9.18 -5.27
C ASP A 831 -43.91 -8.55 -5.69
N ALA A 832 -43.87 -7.36 -6.30
CA ALA A 832 -45.04 -6.66 -6.82
C ALA A 832 -45.43 -7.10 -8.25
N ILE A 833 -44.72 -8.07 -8.83
CA ILE A 833 -45.10 -8.72 -10.09
C ILE A 833 -46.30 -9.64 -9.82
N THR A 834 -47.49 -9.06 -9.75
CA THR A 834 -48.76 -9.79 -9.52
C THR A 834 -49.47 -10.16 -10.82
N GLY A 835 -48.93 -9.75 -11.97
CA GLY A 835 -49.58 -9.86 -13.27
C GLY A 835 -50.65 -8.79 -13.52
N GLU A 836 -50.91 -7.89 -12.56
CA GLU A 836 -51.83 -6.76 -12.71
C GLU A 836 -51.05 -5.50 -13.08
N PHE A 837 -51.24 -5.01 -14.30
CA PHE A 837 -50.72 -3.71 -14.75
C PHE A 837 -51.78 -3.01 -15.60
N THR A 838 -51.73 -1.68 -15.63
CA THR A 838 -52.62 -0.91 -16.48
C THR A 838 -52.11 -0.93 -17.93
N LEU A 839 -52.99 -1.17 -18.88
CA LEU A 839 -52.68 -1.03 -20.31
C LEU A 839 -52.38 0.42 -20.70
N ALA A 840 -52.80 1.41 -19.89
CA ALA A 840 -52.59 2.82 -20.19
C ALA A 840 -51.10 3.20 -20.30
N SER A 841 -50.22 2.51 -19.56
CA SER A 841 -48.76 2.71 -19.66
C SER A 841 -48.16 2.16 -20.96
N LEU A 842 -48.95 1.44 -21.76
CA LEU A 842 -48.55 0.87 -23.04
C LEU A 842 -49.27 1.56 -24.22
N SER A 843 -49.73 2.80 -24.02
CA SER A 843 -50.41 3.57 -25.08
C SER A 843 -49.46 4.12 -26.15
N ASP A 844 -48.15 4.18 -25.85
CA ASP A 844 -47.10 4.54 -26.80
C ASP A 844 -46.38 3.31 -27.35
N GLU A 845 -45.99 3.37 -28.62
CA GLU A 845 -45.28 2.27 -29.29
C GLU A 845 -43.88 2.02 -28.70
N ALA A 846 -43.19 3.07 -28.23
CA ALA A 846 -41.87 2.95 -27.61
C ALA A 846 -41.93 2.20 -26.27
N ASP A 847 -42.99 2.42 -25.48
CA ASP A 847 -43.22 1.71 -24.22
C ASP A 847 -43.55 0.23 -24.48
N GLN A 848 -44.33 -0.06 -25.53
CA GLN A 848 -44.58 -1.44 -25.97
C GLN A 848 -43.28 -2.14 -26.45
N ASP A 849 -42.44 -1.44 -27.21
CA ASP A 849 -41.16 -1.98 -27.69
C ASP A 849 -40.19 -2.22 -26.54
N ALA A 850 -40.14 -1.31 -25.56
CA ALA A 850 -39.36 -1.46 -24.34
C ALA A 850 -39.83 -2.66 -23.50
N LEU A 851 -41.14 -2.82 -23.31
CA LEU A 851 -41.73 -3.98 -22.63
C LEU A 851 -41.36 -5.29 -23.31
N LEU A 852 -41.45 -5.34 -24.64
CA LEU A 852 -41.21 -6.55 -25.43
C LEU A 852 -39.72 -6.75 -25.77
N ALA A 853 -38.82 -5.84 -25.41
CA ALA A 853 -37.39 -6.04 -25.53
C ALA A 853 -36.89 -7.16 -24.62
N SER A 854 -37.47 -7.26 -23.41
CA SER A 854 -37.21 -8.35 -22.48
C SER A 854 -37.86 -9.65 -22.94
N ALA A 855 -37.05 -10.69 -23.10
CA ALA A 855 -37.49 -12.03 -23.41
C ALA A 855 -38.30 -12.65 -22.25
N SER A 856 -38.03 -12.28 -21.01
CA SER A 856 -38.74 -12.74 -19.81
C SER A 856 -40.15 -12.14 -19.73
N MET A 857 -40.28 -10.82 -19.96
CA MET A 857 -41.60 -10.17 -20.03
C MET A 857 -42.38 -10.67 -21.23
N HIS A 858 -41.73 -10.81 -22.39
CA HIS A 858 -42.37 -11.36 -23.59
C HIS A 858 -42.86 -12.81 -23.38
N ALA A 859 -42.06 -13.66 -22.75
CA ALA A 859 -42.44 -15.04 -22.42
C ALA A 859 -43.59 -15.08 -21.40
N THR A 860 -43.55 -14.22 -20.39
CA THR A 860 -44.58 -14.13 -19.34
C THR A 860 -45.92 -13.67 -19.93
N ILE A 861 -45.93 -12.61 -20.73
CA ILE A 861 -47.15 -12.15 -21.44
C ILE A 861 -47.67 -13.24 -22.37
N SER A 862 -46.79 -13.89 -23.13
CA SER A 862 -47.19 -14.99 -24.03
C SER A 862 -47.83 -16.13 -23.25
N LYS A 863 -47.25 -16.52 -22.12
CA LYS A 863 -47.81 -17.54 -21.24
C LYS A 863 -49.17 -17.13 -20.69
N THR A 864 -49.31 -15.90 -20.18
CA THR A 864 -50.60 -15.38 -19.69
C THR A 864 -51.68 -15.45 -20.77
N LEU A 865 -51.37 -15.06 -22.00
CA LEU A 865 -52.32 -15.13 -23.13
C LEU A 865 -52.67 -16.58 -23.52
N LEU A 866 -51.69 -17.49 -23.50
CA LEU A 866 -51.88 -18.90 -23.86
C LEU A 866 -52.57 -19.72 -22.76
N ASP A 867 -52.53 -19.25 -21.51
CA ASP A 867 -53.21 -19.88 -20.37
C ASP A 867 -54.69 -19.44 -20.25
N LEU A 868 -55.13 -18.44 -21.04
CA LEU A 868 -56.56 -18.09 -21.17
C LEU A 868 -57.32 -19.21 -21.89
N SER A 869 -58.60 -19.41 -21.55
CA SER A 869 -59.45 -20.35 -22.29
C SER A 869 -59.84 -19.77 -23.65
N ASP A 870 -60.04 -20.65 -24.64
CA ASP A 870 -60.52 -20.27 -25.97
C ASP A 870 -61.89 -19.55 -25.94
N ASP A 871 -62.74 -19.82 -24.93
CA ASP A 871 -63.99 -19.10 -24.68
C ASP A 871 -63.77 -17.58 -24.40
N VAL A 872 -62.54 -17.22 -24.06
CA VAL A 872 -62.13 -15.89 -23.59
C VAL A 872 -61.25 -15.23 -24.65
N LEU A 873 -60.11 -15.84 -25.02
CA LEU A 873 -59.29 -15.43 -26.17
C LEU A 873 -58.82 -16.67 -26.93
N ILE A 874 -59.06 -16.71 -28.23
CA ILE A 874 -58.40 -17.67 -29.11
C ILE A 874 -57.08 -17.07 -29.55
N VAL A 875 -55.97 -17.64 -29.09
CA VAL A 875 -54.64 -17.35 -29.64
C VAL A 875 -54.34 -18.40 -30.72
N PRO A 876 -54.31 -18.06 -32.01
CA PRO A 876 -54.10 -19.03 -33.09
C PRO A 876 -52.61 -19.39 -33.26
N GLU A 877 -52.29 -20.49 -33.95
CA GLU A 877 -50.92 -20.79 -34.37
C GLU A 877 -50.49 -19.92 -35.58
N TYR A 878 -51.42 -19.65 -36.52
CA TYR A 878 -51.22 -18.75 -37.67
C TYR A 878 -52.40 -17.79 -37.82
N ASP A 879 -52.17 -16.62 -38.41
CA ASP A 879 -53.24 -15.71 -38.79
C ASP A 879 -54.08 -16.23 -39.98
N ALA A 880 -55.10 -15.44 -40.36
CA ALA A 880 -56.05 -15.77 -41.42
C ALA A 880 -55.41 -15.93 -42.82
N ASP A 881 -54.17 -15.48 -43.03
CA ASP A 881 -53.46 -15.63 -44.31
C ASP A 881 -52.77 -17.00 -44.46
N GLY A 882 -52.79 -17.85 -43.42
CA GLY A 882 -52.42 -19.26 -43.47
C GLY A 882 -50.98 -19.60 -43.07
N LEU A 883 -50.47 -20.76 -43.51
CA LEU A 883 -49.28 -21.44 -42.96
C LEU A 883 -47.90 -20.78 -43.27
N GLY A 884 -47.86 -19.51 -43.64
CA GLY A 884 -46.61 -18.78 -43.91
C GLY A 884 -45.80 -18.54 -42.63
N SER A 885 -44.47 -18.54 -42.72
CA SER A 885 -43.61 -18.19 -41.57
C SER A 885 -43.84 -16.75 -41.10
N SER A 886 -44.19 -15.84 -42.01
CA SER A 886 -44.62 -14.46 -41.73
C SER A 886 -45.98 -14.37 -41.07
N ASN A 887 -46.74 -15.46 -41.01
CA ASN A 887 -48.13 -15.50 -40.53
C ASN A 887 -48.27 -16.27 -39.21
N ARG A 888 -47.20 -16.97 -38.81
CA ARG A 888 -47.11 -17.73 -37.56
C ARG A 888 -47.17 -16.85 -36.30
N VAL A 889 -48.28 -16.92 -35.58
CA VAL A 889 -48.52 -16.18 -34.33
C VAL A 889 -47.79 -16.82 -33.15
N LYS A 890 -47.77 -18.17 -33.05
CA LYS A 890 -47.06 -18.89 -31.98
C LYS A 890 -45.67 -19.35 -32.41
N ILE A 891 -44.62 -18.90 -31.73
CA ILE A 891 -43.22 -19.25 -32.00
C ILE A 891 -42.69 -20.09 -30.84
N VAL A 892 -42.29 -21.34 -31.12
CA VAL A 892 -41.76 -22.27 -30.11
C VAL A 892 -40.23 -22.19 -30.07
N GLN A 893 -39.67 -21.91 -28.88
CA GLN A 893 -38.23 -21.89 -28.62
C GLN A 893 -37.93 -22.72 -27.36
N GLY A 894 -37.37 -23.92 -27.56
CA GLY A 894 -37.17 -24.87 -26.48
C GLY A 894 -38.49 -25.28 -25.81
N ALA A 895 -38.64 -24.99 -24.51
CA ALA A 895 -39.86 -25.24 -23.75
C ALA A 895 -40.84 -24.04 -23.73
N THR A 896 -40.42 -22.88 -24.24
CA THR A 896 -41.22 -21.64 -24.21
C THR A 896 -41.96 -21.45 -25.52
N VAL A 897 -43.24 -21.05 -25.44
CA VAL A 897 -44.04 -20.65 -26.60
C VAL A 897 -44.30 -19.15 -26.50
N TYR A 898 -43.82 -18.42 -27.49
CA TYR A 898 -44.01 -16.97 -27.62
C TYR A 898 -45.19 -16.67 -28.53
N VAL A 899 -46.00 -15.68 -28.17
CA VAL A 899 -46.89 -14.99 -29.09
C VAL A 899 -46.07 -13.91 -29.80
N ARG A 900 -46.12 -13.82 -31.12
CA ARG A 900 -45.29 -12.86 -31.88
C ARG A 900 -45.46 -11.43 -31.36
N LYS A 901 -44.36 -10.66 -31.24
CA LYS A 901 -44.37 -9.28 -30.71
C LYS A 901 -45.41 -8.37 -31.39
N ILE A 902 -45.52 -8.41 -32.72
CA ILE A 902 -46.50 -7.60 -33.46
C ILE A 902 -47.95 -7.97 -33.10
N GLU A 903 -48.23 -9.23 -32.80
CA GLU A 903 -49.56 -9.68 -32.36
C GLU A 903 -49.87 -9.16 -30.96
N ILE A 904 -48.91 -9.20 -30.03
CA ILE A 904 -49.10 -8.64 -28.68
C ILE A 904 -49.37 -7.13 -28.77
N LYS A 905 -48.61 -6.40 -29.61
CA LYS A 905 -48.84 -4.96 -29.86
C LYS A 905 -50.22 -4.71 -30.44
N ALA A 906 -50.64 -5.48 -31.45
CA ALA A 906 -51.96 -5.37 -32.05
C ALA A 906 -53.08 -5.64 -31.03
N LEU A 907 -52.92 -6.63 -30.15
CA LEU A 907 -53.87 -6.96 -29.09
C LEU A 907 -53.95 -5.85 -28.03
N VAL A 908 -52.82 -5.29 -27.58
CA VAL A 908 -52.79 -4.15 -26.65
C VAL A 908 -53.48 -2.93 -27.26
N ASN A 909 -53.20 -2.63 -28.53
CA ASN A 909 -53.85 -1.51 -29.24
C ASN A 909 -55.36 -1.74 -29.39
N ALA A 910 -55.80 -2.97 -29.69
CA ALA A 910 -57.20 -3.32 -29.73
C ALA A 910 -57.87 -3.08 -28.36
N PHE A 911 -57.25 -3.52 -27.26
CA PHE A 911 -57.79 -3.34 -25.92
C PHE A 911 -57.86 -1.87 -25.48
N LEU A 912 -56.80 -1.10 -25.73
CA LEU A 912 -56.80 0.34 -25.45
C LEU A 912 -57.89 1.07 -26.24
N THR A 913 -58.08 0.70 -27.51
CA THR A 913 -59.12 1.28 -28.36
C THR A 913 -60.53 0.93 -27.88
N MET A 914 -60.70 -0.27 -27.33
CA MET A 914 -61.95 -0.73 -26.70
C MET A 914 -62.15 -0.18 -25.27
N GLY A 915 -61.22 0.64 -24.76
CA GLY A 915 -61.32 1.28 -23.45
C GLY A 915 -61.02 0.36 -22.26
N PHE A 916 -60.40 -0.80 -22.49
CA PHE A 916 -59.95 -1.66 -21.39
C PHE A 916 -58.73 -1.05 -20.72
N ALA A 917 -58.81 -0.87 -19.39
CA ALA A 917 -57.74 -0.30 -18.59
C ALA A 917 -56.68 -1.34 -18.16
N ASP A 918 -57.03 -2.63 -18.18
CA ASP A 918 -56.20 -3.77 -17.78
C ASP A 918 -56.72 -5.07 -18.42
N LEU A 919 -56.00 -6.18 -18.20
CA LEU A 919 -56.37 -7.52 -18.69
C LEU A 919 -57.46 -8.22 -17.86
N SER A 920 -57.85 -7.68 -16.69
CA SER A 920 -58.87 -8.29 -15.81
C SER A 920 -60.31 -8.02 -16.29
N GLY A 921 -60.49 -6.98 -17.11
CA GLY A 921 -61.75 -6.70 -17.81
C GLY A 921 -62.04 -7.63 -18.99
N PHE A 922 -61.14 -8.57 -19.30
CA PHE A 922 -61.27 -9.47 -20.42
C PHE A 922 -62.39 -10.50 -20.17
N GLY A 923 -63.37 -10.56 -21.09
CA GLY A 923 -64.62 -11.32 -20.92
C GLY A 923 -65.82 -10.48 -20.43
N ALA A 924 -65.62 -9.19 -20.09
CA ALA A 924 -66.74 -8.24 -20.05
C ALA A 924 -67.25 -8.03 -21.49
N GLY A 925 -68.58 -7.92 -21.65
CA GLY A 925 -69.19 -7.74 -22.97
C GLY A 925 -68.53 -6.58 -23.71
N ILE A 926 -68.10 -6.84 -24.95
CA ILE A 926 -67.55 -5.83 -25.83
C ILE A 926 -68.62 -4.76 -26.06
N ASP A 927 -68.30 -3.49 -25.80
CA ASP A 927 -69.14 -2.39 -26.25
C ASP A 927 -69.19 -2.47 -27.78
N SER A 928 -70.30 -2.99 -28.26
CA SER A 928 -70.48 -3.37 -29.65
C SER A 928 -70.53 -2.13 -30.55
N ALA A 929 -70.92 -0.96 -30.03
CA ALA A 929 -70.82 0.30 -30.75
C ALA A 929 -69.35 0.75 -30.87
N LEU A 930 -68.59 0.68 -29.77
CA LEU A 930 -67.16 1.02 -29.79
C LEU A 930 -66.35 0.06 -30.66
N PHE A 931 -66.75 -1.21 -30.69
CA PHE A 931 -66.19 -2.23 -31.57
C PHE A 931 -66.46 -1.93 -33.04
N ILE A 932 -67.71 -1.60 -33.41
CA ILE A 932 -68.08 -1.23 -34.78
C ILE A 932 -67.24 -0.04 -35.26
N ASP A 933 -67.11 1.01 -34.44
CA ASP A 933 -66.35 2.22 -34.78
C ASP A 933 -64.84 1.96 -35.01
N ASN A 934 -64.29 0.91 -34.40
CA ASN A 934 -62.85 0.63 -34.39
C ASN A 934 -62.46 -0.76 -34.93
N ALA A 935 -63.39 -1.44 -35.60
CA ALA A 935 -63.23 -2.83 -36.03
C ALA A 935 -61.96 -3.06 -36.87
N ALA A 936 -61.56 -2.09 -37.71
CA ALA A 936 -60.36 -2.20 -38.53
C ALA A 936 -59.08 -2.37 -37.68
N VAL A 937 -58.95 -1.60 -36.59
CA VAL A 937 -57.81 -1.64 -35.65
C VAL A 937 -57.86 -2.91 -34.82
N ILE A 938 -59.05 -3.30 -34.35
CA ILE A 938 -59.24 -4.48 -33.51
C ILE A 938 -58.91 -5.76 -34.30
N LEU A 939 -59.30 -5.82 -35.57
CA LEU A 939 -59.02 -6.93 -36.49
C LEU A 939 -57.58 -6.91 -37.04
N GLU A 940 -56.68 -6.05 -36.57
CA GLU A 940 -55.23 -6.22 -36.82
C GLU A 940 -54.63 -7.30 -35.90
N SER A 941 -55.25 -7.59 -34.75
CA SER A 941 -54.88 -8.73 -33.91
C SER A 941 -55.50 -10.01 -34.47
N ALA A 942 -54.66 -10.98 -34.79
CA ALA A 942 -55.09 -12.30 -35.23
C ALA A 942 -55.88 -13.05 -34.16
N SER A 943 -55.58 -12.80 -32.88
CA SER A 943 -56.29 -13.39 -31.73
C SER A 943 -57.69 -12.79 -31.56
N MET A 944 -57.83 -11.47 -31.70
CA MET A 944 -59.16 -10.83 -31.73
C MET A 944 -59.94 -11.29 -32.96
N HIS A 945 -59.32 -11.33 -34.14
CA HIS A 945 -59.96 -11.78 -35.38
C HIS A 945 -60.46 -13.22 -35.28
N ALA A 946 -59.67 -14.14 -34.70
CA ALA A 946 -60.08 -15.52 -34.44
C ALA A 946 -61.25 -15.58 -33.46
N THR A 947 -61.18 -14.85 -32.35
CA THR A 947 -62.20 -14.83 -31.31
C THR A 947 -63.54 -14.27 -31.81
N ILE A 948 -63.50 -13.20 -32.60
CA ILE A 948 -64.69 -12.61 -33.23
C ILE A 948 -65.28 -13.56 -34.28
N SER A 949 -64.42 -14.20 -35.08
CA SER A 949 -64.87 -15.20 -36.06
C SER A 949 -65.57 -16.37 -35.38
N ASP A 950 -65.01 -16.87 -34.28
CA ASP A 950 -65.62 -17.93 -33.48
C ASP A 950 -66.98 -17.50 -32.89
N GLN A 951 -67.08 -16.28 -32.35
CA GLN A 951 -68.36 -15.75 -31.87
C GLN A 951 -69.41 -15.65 -32.99
N LEU A 952 -69.02 -15.19 -34.18
CA LEU A 952 -69.91 -15.10 -35.33
C LEU A 952 -70.37 -16.48 -35.85
N ILE A 953 -69.47 -17.46 -35.87
CA ILE A 953 -69.75 -18.82 -36.40
C ILE A 953 -70.52 -19.67 -35.38
N ASN A 954 -70.05 -19.70 -34.12
CA ASN A 954 -70.50 -20.65 -33.10
C ASN A 954 -71.54 -20.05 -32.14
N THR A 955 -71.49 -18.74 -31.86
CA THR A 955 -72.34 -18.09 -30.84
C THR A 955 -73.57 -17.38 -31.42
N ALA A 956 -73.50 -16.81 -32.63
CA ALA A 956 -74.65 -16.18 -33.31
C ALA A 956 -75.80 -17.17 -33.66
N GLY A 957 -75.56 -18.48 -33.48
CA GLY A 957 -76.55 -19.54 -33.68
C GLY A 957 -77.05 -19.63 -35.13
N ALA A 958 -78.26 -20.17 -35.33
CA ALA A 958 -78.88 -20.22 -36.66
C ALA A 958 -79.41 -18.87 -37.16
N ALA A 959 -79.20 -17.78 -36.40
CA ALA A 959 -79.72 -16.46 -36.74
C ALA A 959 -78.89 -15.75 -37.81
N LEU A 960 -77.59 -16.07 -37.94
CA LEU A 960 -76.71 -15.55 -38.99
C LEU A 960 -76.16 -16.72 -39.81
N LEU A 961 -76.40 -16.70 -41.12
CA LEU A 961 -75.81 -17.66 -42.06
C LEU A 961 -74.55 -17.04 -42.65
N ILE A 962 -73.40 -17.69 -42.44
CA ILE A 962 -72.12 -17.27 -43.02
C ILE A 962 -71.75 -18.26 -44.13
N PRO A 963 -71.86 -17.86 -45.41
CA PRO A 963 -71.46 -18.72 -46.52
C PRO A 963 -69.96 -19.04 -46.47
N ASP A 964 -69.59 -20.21 -47.01
CA ASP A 964 -68.17 -20.58 -47.12
C ASP A 964 -67.45 -19.75 -48.19
N LEU A 965 -68.16 -19.36 -49.27
CA LEU A 965 -67.67 -18.59 -50.43
C LEU A 965 -68.63 -17.44 -50.78
N ASP A 966 -68.09 -16.34 -51.31
CA ASP A 966 -68.87 -15.26 -51.92
C ASP A 966 -69.18 -15.60 -53.39
N VAL A 967 -70.37 -16.11 -53.64
CA VAL A 967 -70.80 -16.54 -54.98
C VAL A 967 -71.04 -15.38 -55.96
N GLU A 968 -71.18 -14.14 -55.48
CA GLU A 968 -71.34 -12.95 -56.32
C GLU A 968 -69.98 -12.35 -56.70
N ASN A 969 -68.95 -12.55 -55.86
CA ASN A 969 -67.59 -12.05 -56.09
C ASN A 969 -66.59 -13.19 -56.34
N ALA A 970 -66.63 -13.75 -57.56
CA ALA A 970 -65.68 -14.74 -58.06
C ALA A 970 -65.52 -16.04 -57.24
N ASN A 971 -66.40 -16.32 -56.27
CA ASN A 971 -66.26 -17.41 -55.29
C ASN A 971 -65.04 -17.24 -54.39
N ASP A 972 -64.73 -15.99 -54.00
CA ASP A 972 -63.71 -15.72 -53.00
C ASP A 972 -64.08 -16.37 -51.65
N PRO A 973 -63.11 -16.93 -50.91
CA PRO A 973 -63.39 -17.56 -49.63
C PRO A 973 -63.85 -16.53 -48.61
N LEU A 974 -64.95 -16.82 -47.92
CA LEU A 974 -65.44 -16.04 -46.79
C LEU A 974 -65.10 -16.70 -45.46
N ARG A 975 -65.02 -18.04 -45.44
CA ARG A 975 -64.51 -18.82 -44.32
C ARG A 975 -63.17 -19.45 -44.67
N VAL A 976 -62.18 -19.26 -43.79
CA VAL A 976 -60.83 -19.80 -43.95
C VAL A 976 -60.48 -20.62 -42.73
N THR A 977 -60.31 -21.93 -42.91
CA THR A 977 -59.81 -22.84 -41.87
C THR A 977 -58.31 -22.98 -41.98
N VAL A 978 -57.58 -22.61 -40.93
CA VAL A 978 -56.14 -22.85 -40.84
C VAL A 978 -55.93 -24.30 -40.39
N LEU A 979 -55.39 -25.15 -41.27
CA LEU A 979 -55.35 -26.60 -41.07
C LEU A 979 -54.43 -27.08 -39.92
N SER A 980 -53.52 -26.24 -39.41
CA SER A 980 -52.58 -26.62 -38.36
C SER A 980 -53.22 -26.65 -36.97
N ASP A 981 -54.08 -25.69 -36.66
CA ASP A 981 -54.73 -25.51 -35.37
C ASP A 981 -56.26 -25.69 -35.44
N GLY A 982 -56.84 -25.72 -36.65
CA GLY A 982 -58.27 -25.88 -36.86
C GLY A 982 -59.07 -24.60 -36.59
N VAL A 983 -58.40 -23.46 -36.38
CA VAL A 983 -59.07 -22.17 -36.19
C VAL A 983 -59.72 -21.76 -37.50
N GLU A 984 -60.96 -21.28 -37.39
CA GLU A 984 -61.74 -20.83 -38.52
C GLU A 984 -61.99 -19.32 -38.45
N TYR A 985 -61.66 -18.65 -39.55
CA TYR A 985 -61.79 -17.21 -39.69
C TYR A 985 -62.92 -16.85 -40.65
N VAL A 986 -63.67 -15.82 -40.32
CA VAL A 986 -64.46 -15.06 -41.30
C VAL A 986 -63.55 -13.98 -41.88
N VAL A 987 -63.43 -13.87 -43.20
CA VAL A 987 -62.51 -12.90 -43.82
C VAL A 987 -62.78 -11.47 -43.34
N LYS A 988 -61.71 -10.73 -43.04
CA LYS A 988 -61.76 -9.37 -42.44
C LYS A 988 -62.72 -8.44 -43.17
N THR A 989 -62.72 -8.43 -44.50
CA THR A 989 -63.62 -7.60 -45.31
C THR A 989 -65.09 -7.93 -45.09
N GLU A 990 -65.45 -9.21 -44.96
CA GLU A 990 -66.83 -9.61 -44.71
C GLU A 990 -67.28 -9.24 -43.30
N ILE A 991 -66.41 -9.37 -42.29
CA ILE A 991 -66.72 -8.86 -40.94
C ILE A 991 -66.99 -7.36 -41.00
N LEU A 992 -66.15 -6.56 -41.67
CA LEU A 992 -66.37 -5.12 -41.80
C LEU A 992 -67.67 -4.77 -42.53
N ASN A 993 -68.00 -5.49 -43.62
CA ASN A 993 -69.26 -5.31 -44.33
C ASN A 993 -70.46 -5.66 -43.44
N LEU A 994 -70.42 -6.81 -42.76
CA LEU A 994 -71.45 -7.24 -41.81
C LEU A 994 -71.69 -6.18 -40.73
N LEU A 995 -70.63 -5.65 -40.12
CA LEU A 995 -70.73 -4.63 -39.08
C LEU A 995 -71.34 -3.33 -39.60
N ALA A 996 -70.93 -2.87 -40.78
CA ALA A 996 -71.52 -1.68 -41.40
C ALA A 996 -73.01 -1.87 -41.68
N SER A 997 -73.41 -3.05 -42.14
CA SER A 997 -74.81 -3.38 -42.38
C SER A 997 -75.62 -3.55 -41.09
N LEU A 998 -75.02 -4.07 -40.01
CA LEU A 998 -75.65 -4.16 -38.68
C LEU A 998 -75.87 -2.78 -38.05
N ASP A 999 -74.90 -1.87 -38.18
CA ASP A 999 -75.03 -0.48 -37.75
C ASP A 999 -76.16 0.24 -38.50
N LEU A 1000 -76.26 0.03 -39.82
CA LEU A 1000 -77.37 0.55 -40.63
C LEU A 1000 -78.75 0.08 -40.12
N LEU A 1001 -78.84 -1.17 -39.63
CA LEU A 1001 -80.06 -1.71 -39.02
C LEU A 1001 -80.27 -1.27 -37.56
N GLY A 1002 -79.32 -0.55 -36.95
CA GLY A 1002 -79.31 -0.22 -35.53
C GLY A 1002 -79.12 -1.45 -34.62
N LEU A 1003 -78.67 -2.57 -35.18
CA LEU A 1003 -78.40 -3.83 -34.47
C LEU A 1003 -77.00 -3.80 -33.87
N THR A 1004 -76.85 -2.98 -32.84
CA THR A 1004 -75.58 -2.75 -32.15
C THR A 1004 -75.34 -3.73 -30.99
N ASP A 1005 -76.14 -4.79 -30.81
CA ASP A 1005 -75.92 -5.81 -29.77
C ASP A 1005 -75.81 -7.20 -30.40
N PHE A 1006 -74.59 -7.77 -30.44
CA PHE A 1006 -74.34 -9.10 -31.00
C PHE A 1006 -75.00 -10.23 -30.21
N GLY A 1007 -75.35 -10.02 -28.93
CA GLY A 1007 -76.01 -11.03 -28.11
C GLY A 1007 -77.49 -11.24 -28.46
N THR A 1008 -78.09 -10.31 -29.22
CA THR A 1008 -79.53 -10.31 -29.54
C THR A 1008 -79.84 -9.98 -31.00
N LEU A 1009 -79.02 -10.48 -31.94
CA LEU A 1009 -79.25 -10.28 -33.37
C LEU A 1009 -80.60 -10.85 -33.83
N SER A 1010 -81.42 -10.01 -34.46
CA SER A 1010 -82.73 -10.38 -35.02
C SER A 1010 -82.93 -9.71 -36.38
N PHE A 1011 -83.05 -10.52 -37.43
CA PHE A 1011 -83.17 -10.08 -38.82
C PHE A 1011 -84.61 -10.20 -39.34
N ALA A 1012 -85.59 -9.94 -38.48
CA ALA A 1012 -86.99 -10.02 -38.87
C ALA A 1012 -87.28 -9.07 -40.05
N ILE A 1013 -87.90 -9.56 -41.13
CA ILE A 1013 -88.12 -8.76 -42.35
C ILE A 1013 -88.86 -7.44 -42.06
N GLY A 1014 -89.80 -7.43 -41.11
CA GLY A 1014 -90.50 -6.21 -40.69
C GLY A 1014 -89.58 -5.10 -40.13
N THR A 1015 -88.41 -5.42 -39.57
CA THR A 1015 -87.44 -4.41 -39.11
C THR A 1015 -86.59 -3.84 -40.26
N LEU A 1016 -86.57 -4.49 -41.42
CA LEU A 1016 -85.89 -3.99 -42.63
C LEU A 1016 -86.65 -2.85 -43.32
N PHE A 1017 -87.88 -2.55 -42.89
CA PHE A 1017 -88.71 -1.49 -43.48
C PHE A 1017 -88.85 -0.27 -42.57
N THR A 1018 -88.15 -0.24 -41.43
CA THR A 1018 -88.12 0.93 -40.55
C THR A 1018 -87.07 1.93 -41.04
N GLY A 1019 -87.49 3.12 -41.46
CA GLY A 1019 -86.58 4.17 -41.93
C GLY A 1019 -86.24 4.11 -43.43
N ASP A 1020 -85.27 4.94 -43.83
CA ASP A 1020 -84.74 5.03 -45.20
C ASP A 1020 -83.46 4.18 -45.30
N LEU A 1021 -83.61 2.86 -45.21
CA LEU A 1021 -82.51 1.90 -45.35
C LEU A 1021 -82.08 1.79 -46.82
N ASP A 1022 -80.77 1.74 -47.05
CA ASP A 1022 -80.16 1.47 -48.34
C ASP A 1022 -79.86 -0.03 -48.46
N PHE A 1023 -80.65 -0.74 -49.28
CA PHE A 1023 -80.51 -2.19 -49.43
C PHE A 1023 -79.22 -2.60 -50.16
N ASP A 1024 -78.62 -1.73 -50.99
CA ASP A 1024 -77.35 -2.02 -51.65
C ASP A 1024 -76.21 -2.07 -50.62
N VAL A 1025 -76.24 -1.19 -49.61
CA VAL A 1025 -75.29 -1.20 -48.48
C VAL A 1025 -75.58 -2.36 -47.53
N LEU A 1026 -76.85 -2.67 -47.28
CA LEU A 1026 -77.25 -3.78 -46.42
C LEU A 1026 -76.78 -5.13 -46.98
N LEU A 1027 -76.90 -5.32 -48.29
CA LEU A 1027 -76.58 -6.58 -48.98
C LEU A 1027 -75.11 -6.67 -49.43
N ALA A 1028 -74.27 -5.70 -49.06
CA ALA A 1028 -72.82 -5.80 -49.25
C ALA A 1028 -72.16 -6.88 -48.37
N SER A 1029 -72.82 -7.28 -47.27
CA SER A 1029 -72.47 -8.47 -46.49
C SER A 1029 -73.13 -9.70 -47.11
N ALA A 1030 -72.31 -10.64 -47.57
CA ALA A 1030 -72.80 -11.92 -48.09
C ALA A 1030 -73.52 -12.73 -47.01
N SER A 1031 -73.11 -12.58 -45.74
CA SER A 1031 -73.76 -13.23 -44.60
C SER A 1031 -75.18 -12.71 -44.37
N LEU A 1032 -75.41 -11.39 -44.44
CA LEU A 1032 -76.76 -10.84 -44.34
C LEU A 1032 -77.61 -11.15 -45.57
N GLN A 1033 -77.04 -11.12 -46.77
CA GLN A 1033 -77.76 -11.54 -47.98
C GLN A 1033 -78.28 -12.98 -47.83
N ALA A 1034 -77.42 -13.92 -47.41
CA ALA A 1034 -77.80 -15.31 -47.20
C ALA A 1034 -78.86 -15.45 -46.09
N THR A 1035 -78.71 -14.72 -45.00
CA THR A 1035 -79.62 -14.74 -43.84
C THR A 1035 -81.01 -14.21 -44.18
N ILE A 1036 -81.09 -13.07 -44.86
CA ILE A 1036 -82.36 -12.47 -45.31
C ILE A 1036 -83.00 -13.37 -46.38
N SER A 1037 -82.20 -13.92 -47.30
CA SER A 1037 -82.69 -14.88 -48.30
C SER A 1037 -83.31 -16.12 -47.68
N ASP A 1038 -82.68 -16.73 -46.66
CA ASP A 1038 -83.21 -17.93 -45.98
C ASP A 1038 -84.56 -17.65 -45.31
N SER A 1039 -84.79 -16.41 -44.85
CA SER A 1039 -86.08 -15.97 -44.29
C SER A 1039 -87.19 -15.78 -45.34
N LEU A 1040 -86.81 -15.55 -46.61
CA LEU A 1040 -87.74 -15.32 -47.73
C LEU A 1040 -87.88 -16.54 -48.66
N LEU A 1041 -87.05 -17.57 -48.48
CA LEU A 1041 -87.03 -18.76 -49.32
C LEU A 1041 -87.72 -19.96 -48.66
N PRO A 1042 -88.88 -20.40 -49.18
CA PRO A 1042 -89.45 -21.70 -48.84
C PRO A 1042 -88.74 -22.81 -49.63
N THR A 1043 -88.65 -24.00 -49.03
CA THR A 1043 -88.07 -25.18 -49.68
C THR A 1043 -88.99 -25.82 -50.73
N SER A 1044 -90.29 -25.50 -50.75
CA SER A 1044 -91.30 -26.12 -51.62
C SER A 1044 -91.95 -25.21 -52.66
N ASP A 1045 -91.96 -23.89 -52.46
CA ASP A 1045 -92.79 -22.98 -53.28
C ASP A 1045 -91.93 -22.27 -54.31
N THR A 1046 -92.00 -22.80 -55.53
CA THR A 1046 -91.29 -22.38 -56.73
C THR A 1046 -92.30 -22.20 -57.84
N GLU A 1047 -91.85 -21.71 -58.99
CA GLU A 1047 -92.66 -21.63 -60.19
C GLU A 1047 -93.26 -22.96 -60.64
N LEU A 1048 -92.69 -24.09 -60.20
CA LEU A 1048 -93.13 -25.44 -60.54
C LEU A 1048 -94.24 -25.97 -59.63
N THR A 1049 -94.47 -25.33 -58.48
CA THR A 1049 -95.39 -25.79 -57.44
C THR A 1049 -96.49 -24.76 -57.12
N MET A 1050 -96.46 -23.58 -57.75
CA MET A 1050 -97.50 -22.56 -57.61
C MET A 1050 -98.89 -23.10 -57.99
N VAL A 1051 -99.91 -22.69 -57.24
CA VAL A 1051 -101.31 -22.99 -57.51
C VAL A 1051 -101.99 -21.74 -58.05
N ALA A 1052 -102.69 -21.86 -59.18
CA ALA A 1052 -103.38 -20.74 -59.82
C ALA A 1052 -104.32 -20.00 -58.84
N GLY A 1053 -104.19 -18.68 -58.76
CA GLY A 1053 -104.89 -17.82 -57.82
C GLY A 1053 -104.25 -17.73 -56.42
N GLY A 1054 -103.09 -18.34 -56.21
CA GLY A 1054 -102.36 -18.26 -54.95
C GLY A 1054 -101.83 -16.85 -54.68
N THR A 1055 -101.89 -16.42 -53.42
CA THR A 1055 -101.49 -15.09 -52.93
C THR A 1055 -100.12 -15.05 -52.27
N ASP A 1056 -99.46 -16.19 -52.18
CA ASP A 1056 -98.16 -16.32 -51.52
C ASP A 1056 -97.03 -15.88 -52.45
N LEU A 1057 -95.93 -15.38 -51.87
CA LEU A 1057 -94.73 -15.03 -52.61
C LEU A 1057 -94.14 -16.27 -53.30
N VAL A 1058 -93.91 -16.18 -54.60
CA VAL A 1058 -93.21 -17.18 -55.40
C VAL A 1058 -91.85 -16.63 -55.81
N VAL A 1059 -90.78 -17.28 -55.36
CA VAL A 1059 -89.40 -16.94 -55.76
C VAL A 1059 -88.92 -17.95 -56.81
N PRO A 1060 -88.75 -17.54 -58.09
CA PRO A 1060 -88.31 -18.42 -59.16
C PRO A 1060 -86.96 -19.09 -58.93
N THR A 1061 -86.78 -20.32 -59.44
CA THR A 1061 -85.50 -21.03 -59.35
C THR A 1061 -84.32 -20.32 -60.03
N GLU A 1062 -84.58 -19.46 -61.03
CA GLU A 1062 -83.54 -18.69 -61.74
C GLU A 1062 -82.82 -17.67 -60.84
N PHE A 1063 -83.51 -17.12 -59.85
CA PHE A 1063 -82.93 -16.15 -58.90
C PHE A 1063 -82.29 -16.80 -57.68
N ARG A 1064 -82.37 -18.14 -57.58
CA ARG A 1064 -81.83 -18.90 -56.46
C ARG A 1064 -80.40 -19.33 -56.76
N GLN A 1065 -79.45 -18.91 -55.93
CA GLN A 1065 -78.04 -19.29 -56.00
C GLN A 1065 -77.73 -20.39 -54.98
N ALA A 1066 -76.98 -21.40 -55.41
CA ALA A 1066 -76.50 -22.44 -54.50
C ALA A 1066 -75.29 -21.93 -53.71
N ILE A 1067 -75.36 -22.05 -52.40
CA ILE A 1067 -74.27 -21.72 -51.47
C ILE A 1067 -73.99 -22.91 -50.55
N THR A 1068 -72.84 -22.90 -49.89
CA THR A 1068 -72.56 -23.81 -48.77
C THR A 1068 -72.37 -23.00 -47.51
N VAL A 1069 -72.91 -23.51 -46.41
CA VAL A 1069 -72.73 -22.99 -45.05
C VAL A 1069 -72.27 -24.16 -44.21
N ASP A 1070 -71.01 -24.14 -43.78
CA ASP A 1070 -70.38 -25.22 -43.01
C ASP A 1070 -70.38 -26.54 -43.79
N GLY A 1071 -70.13 -26.44 -45.11
CA GLY A 1071 -70.22 -27.55 -46.04
C GLY A 1071 -71.63 -28.08 -46.29
N ALA A 1072 -72.67 -27.57 -45.61
CA ALA A 1072 -74.06 -27.92 -45.87
C ALA A 1072 -74.62 -27.08 -47.03
N ALA A 1073 -75.26 -27.74 -48.00
CA ALA A 1073 -75.86 -27.05 -49.14
C ALA A 1073 -77.08 -26.22 -48.70
N LYS A 1074 -77.05 -24.93 -49.04
CA LYS A 1074 -78.09 -23.93 -48.79
C LYS A 1074 -78.40 -23.18 -50.08
N THR A 1075 -79.38 -22.29 -50.03
CA THR A 1075 -79.80 -21.50 -51.19
C THR A 1075 -80.06 -20.07 -50.75
N GLN A 1076 -79.61 -19.11 -51.55
CA GLN A 1076 -79.88 -17.69 -51.35
C GLN A 1076 -80.52 -17.07 -52.60
N ILE A 1077 -81.08 -15.87 -52.47
CA ILE A 1077 -81.56 -15.05 -53.59
C ILE A 1077 -80.38 -14.22 -54.09
N SER A 1078 -80.20 -14.07 -55.40
CA SER A 1078 -79.17 -13.18 -55.98
C SER A 1078 -79.33 -11.75 -55.45
N GLY A 1079 -78.22 -11.07 -55.17
CA GLY A 1079 -78.22 -9.76 -54.50
C GLY A 1079 -79.17 -8.73 -55.15
N PRO A 1080 -79.09 -8.52 -56.48
CA PRO A 1080 -79.94 -7.56 -57.19
C PRO A 1080 -81.45 -7.88 -57.12
N GLU A 1081 -81.84 -9.16 -57.22
CA GLU A 1081 -83.26 -9.55 -57.08
C GLU A 1081 -83.74 -9.40 -55.64
N LEU A 1082 -82.89 -9.72 -54.65
CA LEU A 1082 -83.25 -9.57 -53.26
C LEU A 1082 -83.51 -8.10 -52.89
N ALA A 1083 -82.66 -7.17 -53.36
CA ALA A 1083 -82.88 -5.73 -53.18
C ALA A 1083 -84.23 -5.30 -53.79
N ALA A 1084 -84.48 -5.67 -55.05
CA ALA A 1084 -85.73 -5.33 -55.74
C ALA A 1084 -86.97 -5.95 -55.05
N LEU A 1085 -86.85 -7.18 -54.54
CA LEU A 1085 -87.91 -7.86 -53.80
C LEU A 1085 -88.21 -7.15 -52.47
N LEU A 1086 -87.18 -6.74 -51.72
CA LEU A 1086 -87.36 -6.00 -50.47
C LEU A 1086 -88.01 -4.63 -50.70
N ASP A 1087 -87.61 -3.90 -51.75
CA ASP A 1087 -88.28 -2.65 -52.15
C ASP A 1087 -89.76 -2.88 -52.48
N ALA A 1088 -90.07 -3.93 -53.24
CA ALA A 1088 -91.43 -4.28 -53.58
C ALA A 1088 -92.26 -4.70 -52.34
N MET A 1089 -91.69 -5.48 -51.43
CA MET A 1089 -92.33 -5.87 -50.17
C MET A 1089 -92.60 -4.67 -49.24
N LYS A 1090 -91.68 -3.69 -49.20
CA LYS A 1090 -91.86 -2.42 -48.49
C LYS A 1090 -93.07 -1.65 -49.02
N ILE A 1091 -93.22 -1.58 -50.35
CA ILE A 1091 -94.37 -0.93 -51.02
C ILE A 1091 -95.67 -1.68 -50.71
N LEU A 1092 -95.64 -3.01 -50.76
CA LEU A 1092 -96.81 -3.86 -50.54
C LEU A 1092 -97.23 -3.97 -49.07
N GLY A 1093 -96.35 -3.59 -48.14
CA GLY A 1093 -96.56 -3.78 -46.70
C GLY A 1093 -96.51 -5.24 -46.26
N VAL A 1094 -95.82 -6.10 -47.02
CA VAL A 1094 -95.68 -7.54 -46.72
C VAL A 1094 -94.43 -7.73 -45.87
N GLY A 1095 -94.60 -8.14 -44.61
CA GLY A 1095 -93.55 -8.18 -43.61
C GLY A 1095 -92.93 -9.55 -43.37
N ALA A 1096 -93.41 -10.62 -44.02
CA ALA A 1096 -92.88 -11.97 -43.88
C ALA A 1096 -93.22 -12.88 -45.07
N TYR A 1097 -92.45 -13.95 -45.24
CA TYR A 1097 -92.82 -15.03 -46.15
C TYR A 1097 -94.13 -15.70 -45.71
N GLY A 1098 -95.03 -16.00 -46.66
CA GLY A 1098 -96.34 -16.61 -46.41
C GLY A 1098 -97.42 -15.63 -45.89
N GLU A 1099 -97.09 -14.35 -45.73
CA GLU A 1099 -98.11 -13.32 -45.62
C GLU A 1099 -98.75 -13.10 -47.00
N ALA A 1100 -100.06 -13.28 -47.07
CA ALA A 1100 -100.80 -13.19 -48.33
C ALA A 1100 -100.74 -11.77 -48.89
N MET A 1101 -100.35 -11.64 -50.16
CA MET A 1101 -100.43 -10.37 -50.87
C MET A 1101 -101.89 -9.97 -51.08
N SER A 1102 -102.22 -8.74 -50.70
CA SER A 1102 -103.56 -8.18 -50.81
C SER A 1102 -103.81 -7.63 -52.21
N GLY A 1103 -104.71 -8.27 -52.95
CA GLY A 1103 -105.13 -7.78 -54.27
C GLY A 1103 -105.77 -6.40 -54.23
N ASP A 1104 -106.43 -6.05 -53.12
CA ASP A 1104 -106.97 -4.70 -52.87
C ASP A 1104 -105.84 -3.66 -52.74
N THR A 1105 -104.87 -3.92 -51.88
CA THR A 1105 -103.71 -3.04 -51.67
C THR A 1105 -102.95 -2.79 -52.97
N ILE A 1106 -102.73 -3.85 -53.77
CA ILE A 1106 -102.05 -3.76 -55.07
C ILE A 1106 -102.84 -2.91 -56.06
N THR A 1107 -104.17 -3.00 -56.04
CA THR A 1107 -105.05 -2.23 -56.93
C THR A 1107 -104.94 -0.73 -56.63
N ASP A 1108 -104.75 -0.35 -55.37
CA ASP A 1108 -104.66 1.03 -54.91
C ASP A 1108 -103.27 1.68 -55.08
N LEU A 1109 -102.26 0.94 -55.55
CA LEU A 1109 -100.91 1.46 -55.74
C LEU A 1109 -100.82 2.53 -56.84
N SER A 1110 -99.89 3.49 -56.66
CA SER A 1110 -99.59 4.46 -57.71
C SER A 1110 -98.85 3.80 -58.87
N GLY A 1111 -98.92 4.40 -60.07
CA GLY A 1111 -98.22 3.86 -61.24
C GLY A 1111 -96.71 3.73 -61.03
N THR A 1112 -96.09 4.64 -60.28
CA THR A 1112 -94.65 4.58 -59.95
C THR A 1112 -94.33 3.48 -58.94
N ASP A 1113 -95.21 3.23 -57.97
CA ASP A 1113 -95.03 2.15 -57.01
C ASP A 1113 -95.19 0.78 -57.67
N ILE A 1114 -96.11 0.66 -58.64
CA ILE A 1114 -96.25 -0.54 -59.47
C ILE A 1114 -95.00 -0.76 -60.33
N ASP A 1115 -94.45 0.30 -60.91
CA ASP A 1115 -93.20 0.23 -61.70
C ASP A 1115 -92.03 -0.28 -60.84
N THR A 1116 -91.85 0.26 -59.63
CA THR A 1116 -90.83 -0.22 -58.67
C THR A 1116 -91.08 -1.65 -58.22
N MET A 1117 -92.33 -1.99 -57.90
CA MET A 1117 -92.72 -3.34 -57.48
C MET A 1117 -92.43 -4.41 -58.55
N LEU A 1118 -92.67 -4.08 -59.83
CA LEU A 1118 -92.44 -4.99 -60.96
C LEU A 1118 -90.97 -5.12 -61.39
N LEU A 1119 -90.05 -4.39 -60.75
CA LEU A 1119 -88.60 -4.63 -60.92
C LEU A 1119 -88.19 -5.99 -60.33
N SER A 1120 -88.90 -6.48 -59.31
CA SER A 1120 -88.70 -7.83 -58.78
C SER A 1120 -89.36 -8.87 -59.68
N GLY A 1121 -88.55 -9.81 -60.18
CA GLY A 1121 -89.07 -10.95 -60.94
C GLY A 1121 -89.94 -11.88 -60.08
N SER A 1122 -89.65 -11.99 -58.78
CA SER A 1122 -90.43 -12.78 -57.83
C SER A 1122 -91.84 -12.21 -57.63
N ILE A 1123 -91.97 -10.88 -57.51
CA ILE A 1123 -93.29 -10.24 -57.43
C ILE A 1123 -94.02 -10.32 -58.76
N HIS A 1124 -93.32 -10.13 -59.88
CA HIS A 1124 -93.92 -10.28 -61.21
C HIS A 1124 -94.58 -11.66 -61.40
N VAL A 1125 -93.88 -12.74 -61.04
CA VAL A 1125 -94.43 -14.11 -61.08
C VAL A 1125 -95.59 -14.29 -60.09
N SER A 1126 -95.49 -13.70 -58.90
CA SER A 1126 -96.52 -13.84 -57.87
C SER A 1126 -97.82 -13.14 -58.26
N LEU A 1127 -97.76 -11.94 -58.83
CA LEU A 1127 -98.94 -11.22 -59.33
C LEU A 1127 -99.60 -11.94 -60.51
N TYR A 1128 -98.80 -12.52 -61.40
CA TYR A 1128 -99.30 -13.41 -62.43
C TYR A 1128 -100.06 -14.59 -61.82
N ASN A 1129 -99.51 -15.24 -60.79
CA ASN A 1129 -100.16 -16.36 -60.13
C ASN A 1129 -101.50 -15.95 -59.50
N MET A 1130 -101.55 -14.83 -58.79
CA MET A 1130 -102.80 -14.25 -58.23
C MET A 1130 -103.85 -14.04 -59.33
N LEU A 1131 -103.44 -13.47 -60.46
CA LEU A 1131 -104.34 -13.18 -61.57
C LEU A 1131 -104.86 -14.45 -62.27
N SER A 1132 -104.03 -15.48 -62.38
CA SER A 1132 -104.35 -16.71 -63.12
C SER A 1132 -105.53 -17.52 -62.56
N GLY A 1133 -105.91 -17.28 -61.30
CA GLY A 1133 -107.08 -17.89 -60.67
C GLY A 1133 -108.42 -17.22 -61.01
N ASN A 1134 -108.39 -16.05 -61.66
CA ASN A 1134 -109.59 -15.30 -61.98
C ASN A 1134 -110.35 -15.92 -63.16
N ALA A 1135 -111.48 -16.58 -62.87
CA ALA A 1135 -112.33 -17.18 -63.90
C ALA A 1135 -113.14 -16.17 -64.74
N ALA A 1136 -113.19 -14.89 -64.34
CA ALA A 1136 -113.96 -13.85 -65.02
C ALA A 1136 -113.20 -13.19 -66.19
N ILE A 1137 -111.92 -13.49 -66.35
CA ILE A 1137 -111.05 -12.92 -67.38
C ILE A 1137 -110.23 -14.02 -68.06
N THR A 1138 -109.69 -13.72 -69.23
CA THR A 1138 -108.68 -14.55 -69.89
C THR A 1138 -107.50 -13.68 -70.29
N THR A 1139 -106.27 -14.18 -70.12
CA THR A 1139 -105.08 -13.47 -70.61
C THR A 1139 -104.82 -13.86 -72.07
N PRO A 1140 -104.90 -12.92 -73.03
CA PRO A 1140 -104.65 -13.23 -74.44
C PRO A 1140 -103.17 -13.52 -74.68
N ASP A 1141 -102.84 -14.30 -75.72
CA ASP A 1141 -101.45 -14.72 -75.96
C ASP A 1141 -100.49 -13.55 -76.25
N LEU A 1142 -100.98 -12.45 -76.82
CA LEU A 1142 -100.19 -11.22 -77.03
C LEU A 1142 -99.74 -10.55 -75.73
N ALA A 1143 -100.48 -10.78 -74.64
CA ALA A 1143 -100.22 -10.27 -73.30
C ALA A 1143 -99.27 -11.18 -72.48
N LYS A 1144 -98.82 -12.30 -73.04
CA LYS A 1144 -97.94 -13.25 -72.36
C LYS A 1144 -96.50 -13.16 -72.89
N GLU A 1145 -95.55 -13.42 -72.02
CA GLU A 1145 -94.17 -13.77 -72.35
C GLU A 1145 -94.07 -15.25 -72.75
N VAL A 1146 -93.12 -15.56 -73.62
CA VAL A 1146 -92.93 -16.94 -74.12
C VAL A 1146 -92.38 -17.86 -73.03
N ASN A 1147 -91.33 -17.40 -72.35
CA ASN A 1147 -90.73 -18.03 -71.18
C ASN A 1147 -89.88 -16.99 -70.46
N MET A 1148 -90.20 -16.68 -69.22
CA MET A 1148 -89.46 -15.72 -68.39
C MET A 1148 -89.47 -16.22 -66.95
N TYR A 1149 -88.32 -16.17 -66.26
CA TYR A 1149 -88.18 -16.68 -64.89
C TYR A 1149 -88.57 -18.16 -64.71
N GLY A 1150 -88.46 -18.96 -65.78
CA GLY A 1150 -88.91 -20.36 -65.79
C GLY A 1150 -90.43 -20.56 -65.92
N VAL A 1151 -91.22 -19.50 -66.08
CA VAL A 1151 -92.69 -19.56 -66.24
C VAL A 1151 -93.08 -19.42 -67.71
N LEU A 1152 -93.80 -20.42 -68.24
CA LEU A 1152 -94.39 -20.36 -69.58
C LEU A 1152 -95.69 -19.56 -69.56
N GLY A 1153 -95.82 -18.59 -70.48
CA GLY A 1153 -97.05 -17.81 -70.61
C GLY A 1153 -97.27 -16.76 -69.53
N LEU A 1154 -96.21 -16.35 -68.82
CA LEU A 1154 -96.23 -15.28 -67.81
C LEU A 1154 -96.81 -13.99 -68.39
N THR A 1155 -97.78 -13.34 -67.73
CA THR A 1155 -98.30 -12.04 -68.22
C THR A 1155 -97.18 -11.01 -68.24
N LYS A 1156 -97.02 -10.24 -69.32
CA LYS A 1156 -95.99 -9.19 -69.43
C LYS A 1156 -96.10 -8.18 -68.29
N ALA A 1157 -94.98 -7.69 -67.77
CA ALA A 1157 -94.95 -6.71 -66.67
C ALA A 1157 -95.76 -5.45 -67.02
N ASP A 1158 -95.55 -4.89 -68.22
CA ASP A 1158 -96.33 -3.75 -68.74
C ASP A 1158 -97.84 -4.03 -68.77
N GLU A 1159 -98.24 -5.26 -69.10
CA GLU A 1159 -99.66 -5.61 -69.16
C GLU A 1159 -100.26 -5.81 -67.77
N LEU A 1160 -99.54 -6.43 -66.83
CA LEU A 1160 -99.98 -6.51 -65.43
C LEU A 1160 -100.16 -5.12 -64.84
N ARG A 1161 -99.20 -4.23 -65.07
CA ARG A 1161 -99.30 -2.81 -64.70
C ARG A 1161 -100.55 -2.17 -65.28
N ASN A 1162 -100.75 -2.28 -66.60
CA ASN A 1162 -101.90 -1.68 -67.27
C ASN A 1162 -103.22 -2.26 -66.77
N PHE A 1163 -103.26 -3.56 -66.45
CA PHE A 1163 -104.44 -4.23 -65.92
C PHE A 1163 -104.76 -3.77 -64.48
N ILE A 1164 -103.78 -3.70 -63.58
CA ILE A 1164 -103.98 -3.21 -62.20
C ILE A 1164 -104.50 -1.77 -62.22
N VAL A 1165 -103.87 -0.90 -63.02
CA VAL A 1165 -104.30 0.49 -63.20
C VAL A 1165 -105.71 0.57 -63.82
N ALA A 1166 -106.05 -0.35 -64.74
CA ALA A 1166 -107.39 -0.45 -65.30
C ALA A 1166 -108.43 -0.86 -64.26
N VAL A 1167 -108.14 -1.80 -63.36
CA VAL A 1167 -109.05 -2.21 -62.29
C VAL A 1167 -109.36 -1.04 -61.36
N ASN A 1168 -108.34 -0.27 -60.95
CA ASN A 1168 -108.52 0.92 -60.11
C ASN A 1168 -109.40 1.97 -60.82
N ALA A 1169 -109.07 2.30 -62.08
CA ALA A 1169 -109.82 3.26 -62.87
C ALA A 1169 -111.27 2.81 -63.16
N PHE A 1170 -111.54 1.50 -63.18
CA PHE A 1170 -112.87 0.92 -63.32
C PHE A 1170 -113.68 0.96 -62.01
N GLY A 1171 -113.04 1.24 -60.88
CA GLY A 1171 -113.64 1.23 -59.54
C GLY A 1171 -113.72 -0.17 -58.91
N GLY A 1172 -112.91 -1.13 -59.39
CA GLY A 1172 -112.76 -2.44 -58.77
C GLY A 1172 -111.85 -2.37 -57.54
N SER A 1173 -112.13 -3.19 -56.53
CA SER A 1173 -111.38 -3.22 -55.26
C SER A 1173 -110.39 -4.38 -55.15
N ASP A 1174 -110.24 -5.24 -56.17
CA ASP A 1174 -109.28 -6.35 -56.15
C ASP A 1174 -108.98 -6.79 -57.57
N PHE A 1175 -107.75 -6.58 -58.05
CA PHE A 1175 -107.36 -6.95 -59.41
C PHE A 1175 -107.41 -8.47 -59.65
N SER A 1176 -107.23 -9.29 -58.63
CA SER A 1176 -107.26 -10.76 -58.74
C SER A 1176 -108.67 -11.33 -58.92
N ALA A 1177 -109.70 -10.56 -58.58
CA ALA A 1177 -111.11 -10.96 -58.73
C ALA A 1177 -111.90 -9.99 -59.63
N ALA A 1178 -111.22 -9.06 -60.30
CA ALA A 1178 -111.84 -8.06 -61.13
C ALA A 1178 -112.59 -8.68 -62.32
N ALA A 1179 -113.75 -8.12 -62.63
CA ALA A 1179 -114.55 -8.45 -63.80
C ALA A 1179 -114.92 -7.16 -64.52
N PHE A 1180 -114.99 -7.24 -65.85
CA PHE A 1180 -115.27 -6.10 -66.70
C PHE A 1180 -116.49 -6.40 -67.54
N ASP A 1181 -117.37 -5.42 -67.65
CA ASP A 1181 -118.52 -5.48 -68.53
C ASP A 1181 -118.70 -4.13 -69.25
N VAL A 1182 -119.37 -4.19 -70.40
CA VAL A 1182 -119.60 -3.01 -71.25
C VAL A 1182 -120.39 -1.91 -70.52
N ASN A 1183 -121.34 -2.26 -69.65
CA ASN A 1183 -122.17 -1.28 -68.95
C ASN A 1183 -121.37 -0.51 -67.90
N GLY A 1184 -120.48 -1.18 -67.17
CA GLY A 1184 -119.53 -0.56 -66.26
C GLY A 1184 -118.63 0.44 -66.98
N LEU A 1185 -118.13 0.09 -68.17
CA LEU A 1185 -117.31 0.99 -68.99
C LEU A 1185 -118.05 2.26 -69.41
N LEU A 1186 -119.35 2.16 -69.72
CA LEU A 1186 -120.17 3.33 -70.08
C LEU A 1186 -120.37 4.30 -68.91
N LEU A 1187 -120.38 3.80 -67.67
CA LEU A 1187 -120.54 4.65 -66.49
C LEU A 1187 -119.28 5.45 -66.15
N LEU A 1188 -118.13 5.10 -66.74
CA LEU A 1188 -116.86 5.79 -66.48
C LEU A 1188 -116.68 7.07 -67.31
N PRO A 1189 -115.97 8.08 -66.79
CA PRO A 1189 -115.50 9.22 -67.55
C PRO A 1189 -114.62 8.84 -68.76
N PRO A 1190 -114.57 9.64 -69.85
CA PRO A 1190 -113.78 9.32 -71.05
C PRO A 1190 -112.27 9.11 -70.80
N GLY A 1191 -111.69 9.82 -69.83
CA GLY A 1191 -110.29 9.63 -69.42
C GLY A 1191 -110.05 8.24 -68.82
N ASP A 1192 -110.90 7.84 -67.88
CA ASP A 1192 -110.80 6.54 -67.20
C ASP A 1192 -111.09 5.39 -68.18
N ARG A 1193 -112.03 5.55 -69.12
CA ARG A 1193 -112.22 4.58 -70.22
C ARG A 1193 -110.95 4.36 -71.04
N THR A 1194 -110.17 5.41 -71.29
CA THR A 1194 -108.90 5.29 -72.03
C THR A 1194 -107.85 4.54 -71.22
N THR A 1195 -107.75 4.85 -69.93
CA THR A 1195 -106.88 4.12 -68.99
C THR A 1195 -107.24 2.64 -68.93
N VAL A 1196 -108.53 2.32 -68.74
CA VAL A 1196 -109.04 0.94 -68.64
C VAL A 1196 -108.77 0.13 -69.92
N LEU A 1197 -109.00 0.73 -71.09
CA LEU A 1197 -108.81 0.06 -72.38
C LEU A 1197 -107.34 -0.07 -72.81
N THR A 1198 -106.40 0.46 -72.04
CA THR A 1198 -104.96 0.25 -72.30
C THR A 1198 -104.61 -1.23 -72.09
N SER A 1199 -105.20 -1.88 -71.08
CA SER A 1199 -105.02 -3.32 -70.84
C SER A 1199 -105.55 -4.16 -71.99
N MET A 1200 -104.74 -5.11 -72.44
CA MET A 1200 -105.14 -6.18 -73.37
C MET A 1200 -106.16 -7.13 -72.73
N ILE A 1201 -105.97 -7.48 -71.45
CA ILE A 1201 -106.84 -8.40 -70.71
C ILE A 1201 -108.26 -7.85 -70.61
N VAL A 1202 -108.43 -6.55 -70.30
CA VAL A 1202 -109.77 -5.94 -70.23
C VAL A 1202 -110.47 -6.00 -71.58
N ARG A 1203 -109.74 -5.69 -72.67
CA ARG A 1203 -110.30 -5.70 -74.02
C ARG A 1203 -110.69 -7.11 -74.46
N ASP A 1204 -109.90 -8.12 -74.09
CA ASP A 1204 -110.22 -9.54 -74.31
C ASP A 1204 -111.51 -9.92 -73.58
N SER A 1205 -111.62 -9.61 -72.28
CA SER A 1205 -112.77 -9.99 -71.43
C SER A 1205 -114.11 -9.43 -71.90
N ILE A 1206 -114.15 -8.24 -72.52
CA ILE A 1206 -115.38 -7.61 -73.03
C ILE A 1206 -115.63 -7.87 -74.52
N THR A 1207 -114.69 -8.50 -75.25
CA THR A 1207 -114.82 -8.66 -76.70
C THR A 1207 -116.07 -9.48 -77.03
N ASP A 1208 -116.26 -10.63 -76.38
CA ASP A 1208 -117.43 -11.49 -76.61
C ASP A 1208 -118.76 -10.77 -76.33
N ASP A 1209 -118.82 -9.92 -75.31
CA ASP A 1209 -119.99 -9.10 -74.98
C ASP A 1209 -120.33 -8.10 -76.09
N ILE A 1210 -119.31 -7.51 -76.72
CA ILE A 1210 -119.46 -6.55 -77.82
C ILE A 1210 -119.81 -7.29 -79.12
N GLU A 1211 -119.18 -8.43 -79.38
CA GLU A 1211 -119.47 -9.27 -80.55
C GLU A 1211 -120.89 -9.81 -80.55
N ALA A 1212 -121.44 -10.17 -79.39
CA ALA A 1212 -122.82 -10.61 -79.25
C ALA A 1212 -123.84 -9.54 -79.70
N LEU A 1213 -123.42 -8.28 -79.79
CA LEU A 1213 -124.23 -7.12 -80.15
C LEU A 1213 -123.93 -6.59 -81.57
N ASP A 1214 -123.05 -7.27 -82.32
CA ASP A 1214 -122.76 -6.99 -83.72
C ASP A 1214 -124.00 -7.23 -84.62
N GLY A 1215 -124.30 -6.26 -85.48
CA GLY A 1215 -125.46 -6.35 -86.37
C GLY A 1215 -125.43 -5.36 -87.55
N PRO A 1216 -126.23 -5.61 -88.60
CA PRO A 1216 -126.32 -4.69 -89.74
C PRO A 1216 -127.05 -3.37 -89.36
N ASP A 1217 -126.68 -2.26 -90.01
CA ASP A 1217 -127.32 -0.92 -89.90
C ASP A 1217 -128.86 -1.00 -89.73
N PRO A 1218 -129.47 -0.34 -88.73
CA PRO A 1218 -128.94 0.75 -87.89
C PRO A 1218 -128.19 0.32 -86.63
N PHE A 1219 -127.88 -0.96 -86.48
CA PHE A 1219 -127.07 -1.47 -85.38
C PHE A 1219 -125.56 -1.29 -85.64
N PHE A 1220 -124.75 -1.36 -84.58
CA PHE A 1220 -123.31 -1.23 -84.70
C PHE A 1220 -122.70 -2.44 -85.41
N THR A 1221 -121.81 -2.21 -86.37
CA THR A 1221 -121.09 -3.27 -87.10
C THR A 1221 -119.60 -3.25 -86.77
N LEU A 1222 -119.04 -4.38 -86.39
CA LEU A 1222 -117.60 -4.60 -86.20
C LEU A 1222 -116.90 -4.83 -87.56
N VAL A 1223 -115.69 -4.30 -87.72
CA VAL A 1223 -114.85 -4.53 -88.90
C VAL A 1223 -113.49 -5.08 -88.48
N ALA A 1224 -112.77 -5.73 -89.41
CA ALA A 1224 -111.48 -6.35 -89.12
C ALA A 1224 -110.47 -5.39 -88.45
N THR A 1225 -110.48 -4.09 -88.78
CA THR A 1225 -109.57 -3.10 -88.18
C THR A 1225 -109.87 -2.78 -86.72
N ASP A 1226 -111.02 -3.21 -86.19
CA ASP A 1226 -111.34 -3.08 -84.78
C ASP A 1226 -110.66 -4.13 -83.93
N TYR A 1227 -110.18 -5.21 -84.54
CA TYR A 1227 -109.51 -6.31 -83.87
C TYR A 1227 -107.99 -6.16 -83.89
N MET A 1228 -107.33 -6.68 -82.85
CA MET A 1228 -105.88 -6.72 -82.75
C MET A 1228 -105.29 -7.38 -84.00
N GLU A 1229 -104.22 -6.78 -84.52
CA GLU A 1229 -103.54 -7.22 -85.76
C GLU A 1229 -104.44 -7.31 -87.01
N ASN A 1230 -105.61 -6.67 -86.99
CA ASN A 1230 -106.67 -6.81 -87.99
C ASN A 1230 -107.21 -8.26 -88.14
N ASN A 1231 -107.13 -9.06 -87.08
CA ASN A 1231 -107.52 -10.46 -87.08
C ASN A 1231 -108.75 -10.68 -86.18
N VAL A 1232 -109.89 -11.00 -86.78
CA VAL A 1232 -111.18 -11.23 -86.09
C VAL A 1232 -111.17 -12.43 -85.14
N ALA A 1233 -110.12 -13.26 -85.13
CA ALA A 1233 -109.94 -14.34 -84.17
C ALA A 1233 -109.21 -13.90 -82.88
N LEU A 1234 -108.73 -12.65 -82.83
CA LEU A 1234 -108.16 -12.02 -81.64
C LEU A 1234 -109.19 -11.05 -81.04
N PHE A 1235 -108.87 -10.44 -79.91
CA PHE A 1235 -109.72 -9.47 -79.23
C PHE A 1235 -109.68 -8.07 -79.86
N LEU A 1236 -110.57 -7.18 -79.41
CA LEU A 1236 -110.69 -5.82 -79.92
C LEU A 1236 -109.50 -4.91 -79.53
N THR A 1237 -109.14 -4.00 -80.44
CA THR A 1237 -108.27 -2.85 -80.17
C THR A 1237 -108.97 -1.85 -79.26
N ALA A 1238 -108.22 -1.05 -78.51
CA ALA A 1238 -108.79 0.03 -77.69
C ALA A 1238 -109.67 0.99 -78.52
N ALA A 1239 -109.22 1.32 -79.74
CA ALA A 1239 -110.00 2.16 -80.66
C ALA A 1239 -111.31 1.49 -81.12
N GLY A 1240 -111.28 0.18 -81.36
CA GLY A 1240 -112.46 -0.62 -81.70
C GLY A 1240 -113.53 -0.59 -80.59
N VAL A 1241 -113.11 -0.85 -79.34
CA VAL A 1241 -113.99 -0.75 -78.17
C VAL A 1241 -114.50 0.68 -77.96
N GLN A 1242 -113.63 1.69 -78.07
CA GLN A 1242 -114.06 3.10 -77.94
C GLN A 1242 -115.07 3.50 -79.01
N ARG A 1243 -114.93 3.01 -80.24
CA ARG A 1243 -115.91 3.26 -81.31
C ARG A 1243 -117.27 2.68 -80.93
N TYR A 1244 -117.28 1.50 -80.32
CA TYR A 1244 -118.49 0.87 -79.82
C TYR A 1244 -119.12 1.64 -78.65
N LEU A 1245 -118.34 2.01 -77.64
CA LEU A 1245 -118.83 2.82 -76.52
C LEU A 1245 -119.37 4.19 -76.98
N SER A 1246 -118.70 4.82 -77.96
CA SER A 1246 -119.16 6.08 -78.56
C SER A 1246 -120.48 5.93 -79.32
N TYR A 1247 -120.71 4.78 -79.95
CA TYR A 1247 -122.00 4.44 -80.54
C TYR A 1247 -123.06 4.30 -79.45
N LEU A 1248 -122.78 3.60 -78.35
CA LEU A 1248 -123.72 3.45 -77.24
C LEU A 1248 -124.03 4.79 -76.52
N ASP A 1249 -123.06 5.69 -76.37
CA ASP A 1249 -123.29 7.05 -75.86
C ASP A 1249 -124.15 7.92 -76.80
N SER A 1250 -124.24 7.56 -78.09
CA SER A 1250 -125.04 8.28 -79.10
C SER A 1250 -126.50 7.81 -79.19
N LEU A 1251 -126.83 6.68 -78.56
CA LEU A 1251 -128.20 6.14 -78.41
C LEU A 1251 -128.90 6.82 -77.21
#